data_AF-A0A2D6RY89-F1
#
_entry.id   AF-A0A2D6RY89-F1
#
_cell.length_a   1.000
_cell.length_b   1.000
_cell.length_c   1.000
_cell.angle_alpha   90.00
_cell.angle_beta   90.00
_cell.angle_gamma   90.00
#
_symmetry.space_group_name_H-M   'P 1'
#
loop_
_entity.id
_entity.type
_entity.pdbx_description
1 polymer ?
#
loop_
_entity_poly.entity_id
_entity_poly.type
_entity_poly.pdbx_seq_one_letter_code
_entity_poly.pdbx_strand_id
1 'polypeptide(L)'
;MRASQLAQAGSLTVRNNATIEAAAVDLNHQANDFQGNVALNVSGTTVVADANVLNVSGQLNGAAELRAQSIEQDGTLTANSSVLLQANHVDLGKQGNSFNSLLRVEDASQATLSSAGTLRVQGANLGNLNLQAQEASLGELGELQQLDIAAAEVRQTAALNVKGDTHLRSDRVDLNNSENDFIGKITVQNPDSANASVSITDKNDLSMQAENLALAARVLGNFELQANNVELGSTQVDGASQIELTGALTQSRSVMLNDASLTAAQISLTNSGNRFNGNTQVQSGGSVALGTSGNLNVNTTSSTGTLALNVGGNAEVSGMQVQFADSQFDGDLVVSANQISQVGRLQVGGDARLESIGGEIDLQHADNRFRGTVSASAEQTRLSTLGDMQLLNLNSRGGQLTADGRMLLLGTIEQTGGALTFTAKGVSRPLSSADIALVLPPSLDVFSSKEAVNPFTGLGRITVASPMIHQRSGQLLTTAGATTQFDSPENGSIVLTQNNQINGQVGVLAGRSHNQSFSYVADRGASLFAVNNDVRLNIGGQGAEADLIAVRARGLATQGSEAVIRARMPYNDLAVGTARSYAGLTLSIPLGGVNGQPGGLATFGESSGSGQSAGAGAIRVEVGDINRPGLGGFLTVLPFEGSNLLPGQVVYLAGPERKGTQAFFYDGARSLDRIPVVYNGTLLLSPQEAAALTTAQGAVVLARQEQTRSVVRTENVAGKIINGVVAEVGPGRPATEGEGGPTKPATCDAEDSGLSCAP
;
A
#
# COMPACT_ATOMS: atom_id res chain seq x y z
N MET A 1 54.20 -40.00 -57.40
CA MET A 1 55.41 -40.62 -56.79
C MET A 1 54.96 -41.59 -55.71
N ARG A 2 55.59 -42.77 -55.64
CA ARG A 2 55.42 -43.75 -54.57
C ARG A 2 56.76 -43.94 -53.86
N ALA A 3 56.82 -43.73 -52.55
CA ALA A 3 58.07 -43.85 -51.79
C ALA A 3 57.80 -44.29 -50.34
N SER A 4 58.74 -44.97 -49.68
CA SER A 4 58.66 -45.13 -48.22
C SER A 4 58.87 -43.78 -47.51
N GLN A 5 59.83 -43.00 -47.99
CA GLN A 5 60.10 -41.65 -47.54
C GLN A 5 60.40 -40.78 -48.76
N LEU A 6 59.76 -39.62 -48.83
CA LEU A 6 60.00 -38.61 -49.85
C LEU A 6 60.62 -37.38 -49.18
N ALA A 7 61.88 -37.09 -49.50
CA ALA A 7 62.58 -35.92 -48.99
C ALA A 7 63.26 -35.18 -50.15
N GLN A 8 63.48 -33.89 -49.98
CA GLN A 8 64.15 -33.05 -50.99
C GLN A 8 65.51 -32.52 -50.52
N ALA A 9 66.42 -32.31 -51.47
CA ALA A 9 67.73 -31.72 -51.23
C ALA A 9 67.84 -30.25 -51.71
N GLY A 10 66.85 -29.76 -52.46
CA GLY A 10 66.77 -28.40 -53.00
C GLY A 10 65.34 -28.09 -53.46
N SER A 11 65.13 -26.89 -54.02
CA SER A 11 63.80 -26.45 -54.48
C SER A 11 63.26 -27.33 -55.62
N LEU A 12 61.96 -27.60 -55.58
CA LEU A 12 61.22 -28.31 -56.62
C LEU A 12 60.37 -27.34 -57.44
N THR A 13 60.30 -27.56 -58.76
CA THR A 13 59.30 -26.91 -59.63
C THR A 13 58.46 -27.99 -60.29
N VAL A 14 57.17 -28.03 -59.99
CA VAL A 14 56.24 -29.01 -60.54
C VAL A 14 55.14 -28.27 -61.32
N ARG A 15 55.13 -28.42 -62.64
CA ARG A 15 54.26 -27.65 -63.55
C ARG A 15 52.82 -28.13 -63.65
N ASN A 16 52.53 -29.33 -63.17
CA ASN A 16 51.21 -29.98 -63.25
C ASN A 16 50.87 -30.60 -61.89
N ASN A 17 49.74 -31.31 -61.81
CA ASN A 17 49.34 -32.03 -60.61
C ASN A 17 50.40 -33.03 -60.14
N ALA A 18 50.58 -33.13 -58.82
CA ALA A 18 51.47 -34.08 -58.17
C ALA A 18 50.65 -35.02 -57.28
N THR A 19 50.68 -36.32 -57.57
CA THR A 19 50.16 -37.34 -56.64
C THR A 19 51.31 -37.94 -55.85
N ILE A 20 51.26 -37.85 -54.52
CA ILE A 20 52.30 -38.35 -53.60
C ILE A 20 51.67 -39.43 -52.73
N GLU A 21 52.20 -40.64 -52.84
CA GLU A 21 51.85 -41.78 -51.99
C GLU A 21 53.11 -42.18 -51.21
N ALA A 22 53.18 -41.84 -49.91
CA ALA A 22 54.38 -42.09 -49.12
C ALA A 22 54.12 -42.40 -47.65
N ALA A 23 55.08 -43.02 -46.95
CA ALA A 23 54.97 -43.15 -45.49
C ALA A 23 55.40 -41.88 -44.75
N ALA A 24 56.29 -41.07 -45.32
CA ALA A 24 56.63 -39.74 -44.82
C ALA A 24 57.03 -38.80 -45.97
N VAL A 25 56.73 -37.51 -45.82
CA VAL A 25 57.05 -36.46 -46.80
C VAL A 25 57.74 -35.29 -46.08
N ASP A 26 58.89 -34.87 -46.58
CA ASP A 26 59.62 -33.68 -46.14
C ASP A 26 60.06 -32.84 -47.36
N LEU A 27 59.18 -31.93 -47.76
CA LEU A 27 59.33 -31.00 -48.89
C LEU A 27 59.30 -29.54 -48.38
N ASN A 28 60.19 -29.22 -47.44
CA ASN A 28 60.14 -28.02 -46.59
C ASN A 28 60.82 -26.73 -47.12
N HIS A 29 61.32 -26.73 -48.35
CA HIS A 29 62.09 -25.62 -48.94
C HIS A 29 61.13 -24.54 -49.44
N GLN A 30 61.25 -23.33 -48.89
CA GLN A 30 60.31 -22.23 -49.16
C GLN A 30 60.22 -21.81 -50.63
N ALA A 31 61.26 -22.07 -51.43
CA ALA A 31 61.27 -21.78 -52.88
C ALA A 31 60.68 -22.91 -53.76
N ASN A 32 60.02 -23.91 -53.16
CA ASN A 32 59.25 -24.88 -53.92
C ASN A 32 58.10 -24.19 -54.68
N ASP A 33 57.81 -24.64 -55.89
CA ASP A 33 56.75 -24.07 -56.75
C ASP A 33 55.93 -25.21 -57.39
N PHE A 34 54.82 -25.55 -56.75
CA PHE A 34 53.81 -26.49 -57.22
C PHE A 34 52.69 -25.74 -57.93
N GLN A 35 52.72 -25.74 -59.26
CA GLN A 35 51.75 -24.98 -60.08
C GLN A 35 50.40 -25.68 -60.25
N GLY A 36 50.24 -26.90 -59.74
CA GLY A 36 49.01 -27.70 -59.79
C GLY A 36 48.68 -28.36 -58.45
N ASN A 37 47.59 -29.11 -58.40
CA ASN A 37 47.13 -29.77 -57.18
C ASN A 37 48.15 -30.81 -56.67
N VAL A 38 48.44 -30.76 -55.38
CA VAL A 38 49.27 -31.71 -54.65
C VAL A 38 48.36 -32.66 -53.87
N ALA A 39 48.09 -33.83 -54.46
CA ALA A 39 47.32 -34.91 -53.85
C ALA A 39 48.23 -35.73 -52.90
N LEU A 40 48.10 -35.50 -51.60
CA LEU A 40 48.90 -36.09 -50.54
C LEU A 40 48.18 -37.31 -49.96
N ASN A 41 48.74 -38.51 -50.15
CA ASN A 41 48.29 -39.76 -49.52
C ASN A 41 49.43 -40.28 -48.63
N VAL A 42 49.52 -39.74 -47.41
CA VAL A 42 50.69 -39.94 -46.54
C VAL A 42 50.28 -40.62 -45.24
N SER A 43 50.94 -41.73 -44.89
CA SER A 43 50.59 -42.48 -43.67
C SER A 43 51.24 -41.93 -42.38
N GLY A 44 52.38 -41.26 -42.49
CA GLY A 44 53.13 -40.64 -41.39
C GLY A 44 53.22 -39.11 -41.53
N THR A 45 54.35 -38.54 -41.11
CA THR A 45 54.53 -37.07 -41.07
C THR A 45 54.62 -36.45 -42.45
N THR A 46 54.01 -35.29 -42.62
CA THR A 46 54.01 -34.53 -43.89
C THR A 46 54.47 -33.11 -43.64
N VAL A 47 55.52 -32.66 -44.31
CA VAL A 47 55.90 -31.23 -44.39
C VAL A 47 55.95 -30.84 -45.85
N VAL A 48 55.18 -29.83 -46.25
CA VAL A 48 55.19 -29.30 -47.62
C VAL A 48 55.21 -27.78 -47.55
N ALA A 49 56.21 -27.18 -48.18
CA ALA A 49 56.29 -25.75 -48.41
C ALA A 49 56.09 -25.44 -49.90
N ASP A 50 55.46 -24.30 -50.18
CA ASP A 50 55.34 -23.67 -51.48
C ASP A 50 55.63 -22.17 -51.38
N ALA A 51 56.22 -21.57 -52.41
CA ALA A 51 56.55 -20.15 -52.44
C ALA A 51 55.34 -19.24 -52.60
N ASN A 52 54.25 -19.77 -53.18
CA ASN A 52 53.08 -19.06 -53.66
C ASN A 52 51.78 -19.70 -53.09
N VAL A 53 51.10 -20.52 -53.90
CA VAL A 53 49.81 -21.14 -53.58
C VAL A 53 49.98 -22.65 -53.51
N LEU A 54 49.74 -23.23 -52.35
CA LEU A 54 49.73 -24.67 -52.19
C LEU A 54 48.29 -25.18 -52.31
N ASN A 55 47.94 -25.69 -53.49
CA ASN A 55 46.67 -26.39 -53.72
C ASN A 55 46.75 -27.84 -53.26
N VAL A 56 45.98 -28.24 -52.24
CA VAL A 56 46.06 -29.57 -51.63
C VAL A 56 44.78 -30.41 -51.78
N SER A 57 44.97 -31.73 -51.71
CA SER A 57 43.91 -32.72 -51.56
C SER A 57 44.47 -34.03 -51.02
N GLY A 58 43.62 -34.99 -50.66
CA GLY A 58 44.03 -36.35 -50.31
C GLY A 58 43.84 -36.71 -48.82
N GLN A 59 44.65 -37.65 -48.34
CA GLN A 59 44.57 -38.22 -47.00
C GLN A 59 45.92 -38.13 -46.26
N LEU A 60 45.91 -37.45 -45.11
CA LEU A 60 47.04 -37.28 -44.19
C LEU A 60 46.75 -38.06 -42.90
N ASN A 61 47.49 -39.13 -42.64
CA ASN A 61 47.27 -39.95 -41.43
C ASN A 61 48.20 -39.61 -40.26
N GLY A 62 49.37 -39.01 -40.51
CA GLY A 62 50.26 -38.46 -39.47
C GLY A 62 50.20 -36.94 -39.39
N ALA A 63 50.96 -36.37 -38.45
CA ALA A 63 51.03 -34.91 -38.27
C ALA A 63 51.49 -34.21 -39.57
N ALA A 64 50.83 -33.11 -39.92
CA ALA A 64 51.12 -32.39 -41.15
C ALA A 64 51.42 -30.92 -40.88
N GLU A 65 52.34 -30.37 -41.66
CA GLU A 65 52.66 -28.95 -41.71
C GLU A 65 52.69 -28.49 -43.17
N LEU A 66 51.83 -27.52 -43.47
CA LEU A 66 51.67 -26.93 -44.79
C LEU A 66 52.03 -25.44 -44.71
N ARG A 67 52.97 -25.00 -45.55
CA ARG A 67 53.48 -23.61 -45.55
C ARG A 67 53.39 -23.00 -46.94
N ALA A 68 52.74 -21.85 -47.09
CA ALA A 68 52.65 -21.12 -48.36
C ALA A 68 52.27 -19.65 -48.13
N GLN A 69 52.18 -18.83 -49.19
CA GLN A 69 51.51 -17.54 -49.07
C GLN A 69 49.98 -17.73 -48.98
N SER A 70 49.46 -18.68 -49.78
CA SER A 70 48.06 -19.13 -49.75
C SER A 70 48.00 -20.65 -49.72
N ILE A 71 47.14 -21.22 -48.87
CA ILE A 71 46.84 -22.66 -48.87
C ILE A 71 45.39 -22.82 -49.34
N GLU A 72 45.20 -23.52 -50.45
CA GLU A 72 43.92 -23.68 -51.12
C GLU A 72 43.66 -25.18 -51.36
N GLN A 73 42.46 -25.52 -51.83
CA GLN A 73 42.09 -26.91 -52.07
C GLN A 73 41.43 -27.11 -53.44
N ASP A 74 41.84 -28.17 -54.15
CA ASP A 74 41.21 -28.59 -55.40
C ASP A 74 40.30 -29.83 -55.19
N GLY A 75 40.54 -30.61 -54.13
CA GLY A 75 39.77 -31.77 -53.72
C GLY A 75 39.46 -31.79 -52.23
N THR A 76 38.85 -32.86 -51.72
CA THR A 76 38.65 -33.03 -50.27
C THR A 76 39.98 -33.38 -49.61
N LEU A 77 40.14 -32.92 -48.37
CA LEU A 77 41.26 -33.23 -47.51
C LEU A 77 40.76 -33.98 -46.27
N THR A 78 41.34 -35.15 -46.01
CA THR A 78 41.11 -35.93 -44.79
C THR A 78 42.38 -35.93 -43.96
N ALA A 79 42.32 -35.40 -42.74
CA ALA A 79 43.43 -35.41 -41.79
C ALA A 79 43.04 -36.17 -40.52
N ASN A 80 43.77 -37.25 -40.21
CA ASN A 80 43.54 -38.08 -39.03
C ASN A 80 44.45 -37.74 -37.83
N SER A 81 45.31 -36.74 -38.00
CA SER A 81 46.24 -36.22 -36.99
C SER A 81 46.25 -34.69 -37.04
N SER A 82 47.02 -34.05 -36.17
CA SER A 82 47.13 -32.58 -36.13
C SER A 82 47.69 -32.00 -37.41
N VAL A 83 47.12 -30.89 -37.88
CA VAL A 83 47.59 -30.15 -39.06
C VAL A 83 47.93 -28.72 -38.64
N LEU A 84 49.12 -28.25 -39.03
CA LEU A 84 49.55 -26.87 -38.94
C LEU A 84 49.50 -26.23 -40.33
N LEU A 85 48.80 -25.12 -40.44
CA LEU A 85 48.70 -24.29 -41.64
C LEU A 85 49.38 -22.95 -41.36
N GLN A 86 50.42 -22.63 -42.11
CA GLN A 86 51.12 -21.33 -42.04
C GLN A 86 51.01 -20.64 -43.38
N ALA A 87 50.08 -19.68 -43.48
CA ALA A 87 49.84 -18.89 -44.68
C ALA A 87 49.07 -17.62 -44.36
N ASN A 88 49.23 -16.58 -45.18
CA ASN A 88 48.44 -15.35 -45.05
C ASN A 88 46.96 -15.59 -45.41
N HIS A 89 46.71 -16.52 -46.33
CA HIS A 89 45.36 -16.93 -46.73
C HIS A 89 45.21 -18.45 -46.65
N VAL A 90 44.10 -18.92 -46.08
CA VAL A 90 43.75 -20.34 -46.01
C VAL A 90 42.32 -20.54 -46.51
N ASP A 91 42.12 -21.33 -47.55
CA ASP A 91 40.81 -21.76 -48.03
C ASP A 91 40.72 -23.29 -48.12
N LEU A 92 40.27 -23.88 -47.02
CA LEU A 92 39.89 -25.28 -46.89
C LEU A 92 38.36 -25.43 -46.65
N GLY A 93 37.56 -24.59 -47.31
CA GLY A 93 36.09 -24.55 -47.21
C GLY A 93 35.25 -25.67 -47.87
N LYS A 94 35.80 -26.81 -48.33
CA LYS A 94 34.98 -27.86 -48.97
C LYS A 94 34.30 -28.73 -47.91
N GLN A 95 32.97 -28.86 -47.99
CA GLN A 95 32.17 -29.61 -47.01
C GLN A 95 32.53 -31.10 -46.87
N GLY A 96 33.17 -31.69 -47.89
CA GLY A 96 33.63 -33.09 -47.83
C GLY A 96 34.92 -33.30 -47.03
N ASN A 97 35.52 -32.24 -46.47
CA ASN A 97 36.73 -32.35 -45.66
C ASN A 97 36.46 -33.04 -44.32
N SER A 98 37.45 -33.78 -43.81
CA SER A 98 37.37 -34.46 -42.52
C SER A 98 38.64 -34.18 -41.71
N PHE A 99 38.53 -33.32 -40.71
CA PHE A 99 39.62 -32.98 -39.81
C PHE A 99 39.36 -33.63 -38.45
N ASN A 100 39.86 -34.85 -38.26
CA ASN A 100 39.55 -35.68 -37.08
C ASN A 100 40.38 -35.32 -35.84
N SER A 101 41.22 -34.29 -35.93
CA SER A 101 42.11 -33.81 -34.86
C SER A 101 42.18 -32.28 -34.84
N LEU A 102 43.20 -31.72 -34.19
CA LEU A 102 43.43 -30.28 -34.11
C LEU A 102 43.91 -29.71 -35.45
N LEU A 103 43.27 -28.62 -35.89
CA LEU A 103 43.74 -27.77 -36.97
C LEU A 103 44.29 -26.46 -36.38
N ARG A 104 45.60 -26.25 -36.51
CA ARG A 104 46.28 -25.03 -36.09
C ARG A 104 46.54 -24.14 -37.29
N VAL A 105 46.11 -22.87 -37.23
CA VAL A 105 46.34 -21.87 -38.28
C VAL A 105 47.18 -20.73 -37.70
N GLU A 106 48.22 -20.29 -38.39
CA GLU A 106 49.06 -19.19 -37.92
C GLU A 106 49.20 -18.11 -38.98
N ASP A 107 49.17 -16.85 -38.52
CA ASP A 107 49.44 -15.64 -39.30
C ASP A 107 48.55 -15.46 -40.55
N ALA A 108 47.33 -15.99 -40.50
CA ALA A 108 46.35 -15.87 -41.56
C ALA A 108 45.49 -14.60 -41.40
N SER A 109 45.57 -13.66 -42.35
CA SER A 109 44.62 -12.55 -42.42
C SER A 109 43.19 -13.02 -42.69
N GLN A 110 43.05 -14.17 -43.37
CA GLN A 110 41.76 -14.82 -43.60
C GLN A 110 41.92 -16.34 -43.63
N ALA A 111 41.03 -17.04 -42.91
CA ALA A 111 40.94 -18.49 -42.92
C ALA A 111 39.48 -18.95 -43.11
N THR A 112 39.23 -19.71 -44.16
CA THR A 112 37.95 -20.38 -44.44
C THR A 112 38.14 -21.88 -44.30
N LEU A 113 37.43 -22.50 -43.36
CA LEU A 113 37.62 -23.91 -43.01
C LEU A 113 36.28 -24.62 -42.98
N SER A 114 36.19 -25.79 -43.61
CA SER A 114 35.00 -26.62 -43.54
C SER A 114 35.33 -28.06 -43.15
N SER A 115 34.46 -28.71 -42.38
CA SER A 115 34.52 -30.15 -42.12
C SER A 115 33.15 -30.78 -42.03
N ALA A 116 33.01 -32.02 -42.50
CA ALA A 116 31.80 -32.81 -42.35
C ALA A 116 31.46 -33.18 -40.88
N GLY A 117 32.43 -33.06 -39.96
CA GLY A 117 32.28 -33.44 -38.55
C GLY A 117 32.63 -32.30 -37.58
N THR A 118 33.30 -32.63 -36.48
CA THR A 118 33.82 -31.63 -35.53
C THR A 118 35.07 -30.96 -36.09
N LEU A 119 35.08 -29.63 -36.13
CA LEU A 119 36.23 -28.82 -36.48
C LEU A 119 36.83 -28.18 -35.23
N ARG A 120 38.04 -28.62 -34.84
CA ARG A 120 38.80 -28.08 -33.71
C ARG A 120 39.86 -27.12 -34.22
N VAL A 121 39.73 -25.83 -33.92
CA VAL A 121 40.62 -24.79 -34.47
C VAL A 121 41.39 -24.11 -33.35
N GLN A 122 42.70 -23.97 -33.54
CA GLN A 122 43.59 -23.10 -32.75
C GLN A 122 44.46 -22.27 -33.68
N GLY A 123 45.11 -21.26 -33.14
CA GLY A 123 45.99 -20.42 -33.91
C GLY A 123 46.45 -19.17 -33.20
N ALA A 124 47.27 -18.40 -33.91
CA ALA A 124 47.77 -17.12 -33.48
C ALA A 124 47.69 -16.13 -34.65
N ASN A 125 47.37 -14.86 -34.33
CA ASN A 125 47.27 -13.76 -35.28
C ASN A 125 46.29 -14.01 -36.44
N LEU A 126 45.14 -14.62 -36.16
CA LEU A 126 44.09 -14.77 -37.17
C LEU A 126 43.34 -13.46 -37.36
N GLY A 127 43.18 -13.00 -38.60
CA GLY A 127 42.33 -11.86 -38.93
C GLY A 127 40.85 -12.25 -38.96
N ASN A 128 40.38 -12.75 -40.10
CA ASN A 128 39.01 -13.19 -40.30
C ASN A 128 38.92 -14.72 -40.30
N LEU A 129 38.02 -15.29 -39.50
CA LEU A 129 37.83 -16.74 -39.43
C LEU A 129 36.40 -17.13 -39.85
N ASN A 130 36.28 -17.97 -40.88
CA ASN A 130 35.02 -18.53 -41.36
C ASN A 130 35.03 -20.06 -41.20
N LEU A 131 34.10 -20.60 -40.42
CA LEU A 131 34.00 -22.03 -40.13
C LEU A 131 32.67 -22.60 -40.61
N GLN A 132 32.70 -23.78 -41.24
CA GLN A 132 31.52 -24.59 -41.53
C GLN A 132 31.71 -26.02 -41.03
N ALA A 133 30.95 -26.45 -40.04
CA ALA A 133 31.13 -27.77 -39.44
C ALA A 133 29.81 -28.35 -38.90
N GLN A 134 29.80 -29.62 -38.48
CA GLN A 134 28.72 -30.12 -37.62
C GLN A 134 28.88 -29.52 -36.21
N GLU A 135 30.10 -29.49 -35.70
CA GLU A 135 30.47 -28.90 -34.42
C GLU A 135 31.74 -28.05 -34.59
N ALA A 136 31.77 -26.84 -34.04
CA ALA A 136 32.97 -26.01 -33.98
C ALA A 136 33.49 -25.95 -32.54
N SER A 137 34.78 -26.22 -32.35
CA SER A 137 35.46 -26.10 -31.05
C SER A 137 36.63 -25.14 -31.19
N LEU A 138 36.49 -23.97 -30.57
CA LEU A 138 37.42 -22.86 -30.66
C LEU A 138 38.44 -22.92 -29.52
N GLY A 139 39.72 -22.93 -29.83
CA GLY A 139 40.80 -22.77 -28.85
C GLY A 139 41.33 -21.35 -28.81
N GLU A 140 42.63 -21.21 -28.52
CA GLU A 140 43.33 -19.93 -28.63
C GLU A 140 43.41 -19.55 -30.11
N LEU A 141 42.98 -18.34 -30.48
CA LEU A 141 42.92 -17.86 -31.88
C LEU A 141 43.66 -16.52 -32.09
N GLY A 142 44.16 -15.89 -31.03
CA GLY A 142 44.68 -14.52 -31.08
C GLY A 142 43.57 -13.46 -31.17
N GLU A 143 43.90 -12.29 -31.71
CA GLU A 143 42.94 -11.19 -31.90
C GLU A 143 42.26 -11.28 -33.27
N LEU A 144 40.97 -11.63 -33.29
CA LEU A 144 40.18 -11.72 -34.52
C LEU A 144 39.60 -10.35 -34.90
N GLN A 145 39.58 -10.05 -36.20
CA GLN A 145 38.83 -8.93 -36.77
C GLN A 145 37.37 -9.32 -37.05
N GLN A 146 37.10 -10.57 -37.37
CA GLN A 146 35.75 -11.09 -37.59
C GLN A 146 35.71 -12.61 -37.34
N LEU A 147 34.58 -13.09 -36.81
CA LEU A 147 34.32 -14.51 -36.57
C LEU A 147 32.98 -14.92 -37.17
N ASP A 148 32.99 -15.77 -38.20
CA ASP A 148 31.81 -16.33 -38.81
C ASP A 148 31.79 -17.85 -38.63
N ILE A 149 30.72 -18.39 -38.05
CA ILE A 149 30.59 -19.83 -37.80
C ILE A 149 29.22 -20.30 -38.25
N ALA A 150 29.20 -21.35 -39.06
CA ALA A 150 28.00 -22.13 -39.35
C ALA A 150 28.21 -23.57 -38.85
N ALA A 151 27.62 -23.89 -37.71
CA ALA A 151 27.67 -25.21 -37.10
C ALA A 151 26.45 -25.48 -36.23
N ALA A 152 26.06 -26.75 -36.05
CA ALA A 152 24.96 -27.07 -35.16
C ALA A 152 25.29 -26.76 -33.69
N GLU A 153 26.56 -26.92 -33.31
CA GLU A 153 27.07 -26.57 -31.98
C GLU A 153 28.40 -25.81 -32.08
N VAL A 154 28.52 -24.74 -31.29
CA VAL A 154 29.75 -23.96 -31.10
C VAL A 154 30.17 -24.05 -29.64
N ARG A 155 31.42 -24.44 -29.40
CA ARG A 155 32.04 -24.46 -28.08
C ARG A 155 33.37 -23.74 -28.10
N GLN A 156 33.81 -23.32 -26.93
CA GLN A 156 35.16 -22.81 -26.75
C GLN A 156 35.93 -23.57 -25.67
N THR A 157 37.25 -23.50 -25.77
CA THR A 157 38.23 -24.10 -24.85
C THR A 157 39.27 -23.09 -24.35
N ALA A 158 39.31 -21.90 -24.96
CA ALA A 158 40.08 -20.75 -24.52
C ALA A 158 39.22 -19.48 -24.65
N ALA A 159 39.73 -18.36 -24.14
CA ALA A 159 39.08 -17.07 -24.27
C ALA A 159 39.14 -16.58 -25.73
N LEU A 160 38.08 -15.92 -26.17
CA LEU A 160 37.97 -15.33 -27.50
C LEU A 160 38.13 -13.81 -27.40
N ASN A 161 38.92 -13.24 -28.29
CA ASN A 161 39.12 -11.79 -28.43
C ASN A 161 38.76 -11.40 -29.86
N VAL A 162 37.59 -10.78 -30.04
CA VAL A 162 37.05 -10.40 -31.36
C VAL A 162 36.80 -8.90 -31.40
N LYS A 163 37.56 -8.20 -32.24
CA LYS A 163 37.53 -6.74 -32.37
C LYS A 163 36.38 -6.24 -33.25
N GLY A 164 35.90 -7.06 -34.19
CA GLY A 164 34.72 -6.78 -35.01
C GLY A 164 33.56 -7.73 -34.71
N ASP A 165 32.71 -7.96 -35.71
CA ASP A 165 31.46 -8.68 -35.53
C ASP A 165 31.66 -10.21 -35.45
N THR A 166 30.73 -10.86 -34.74
CA THR A 166 30.64 -12.31 -34.64
C THR A 166 29.30 -12.77 -35.19
N HIS A 167 29.30 -13.61 -36.22
CA HIS A 167 28.10 -14.20 -36.81
C HIS A 167 28.06 -15.70 -36.51
N LEU A 168 27.05 -16.13 -35.76
CA LEU A 168 26.86 -17.52 -35.38
C LEU A 168 25.57 -18.04 -36.01
N ARG A 169 25.69 -18.94 -36.98
CA ARG A 169 24.56 -19.71 -37.50
C ARG A 169 24.54 -21.07 -36.79
N SER A 170 23.89 -21.13 -35.63
CA SER A 170 23.94 -22.27 -34.71
C SER A 170 22.74 -22.35 -33.77
N ASP A 171 22.35 -23.57 -33.40
CA ASP A 171 21.28 -23.81 -32.43
C ASP A 171 21.81 -23.91 -30.99
N ARG A 172 23.11 -24.15 -30.82
CA ARG A 172 23.77 -24.27 -29.51
C ARG A 172 25.12 -23.56 -29.48
N VAL A 173 25.24 -22.55 -28.64
CA VAL A 173 26.45 -21.75 -28.46
C VAL A 173 26.86 -21.77 -27.00
N ASP A 174 28.09 -22.22 -26.72
CA ASP A 174 28.69 -22.20 -25.39
C ASP A 174 30.04 -21.45 -25.42
N LEU A 175 29.95 -20.14 -25.15
CA LEU A 175 31.05 -19.18 -25.12
C LEU A 175 31.15 -18.54 -23.71
N ASN A 176 31.33 -19.38 -22.70
CA ASN A 176 31.14 -19.05 -21.27
C ASN A 176 32.43 -18.72 -20.48
N ASN A 177 33.54 -18.41 -21.14
CA ASN A 177 34.81 -18.07 -20.49
C ASN A 177 34.74 -16.62 -20.02
N SER A 178 35.17 -16.37 -18.78
CA SER A 178 35.14 -15.04 -18.15
C SER A 178 36.00 -14.01 -18.85
N GLU A 179 37.03 -14.44 -19.57
CA GLU A 179 38.00 -13.56 -20.23
C GLU A 179 37.65 -13.26 -21.69
N ASN A 180 36.47 -13.69 -22.15
CA ASN A 180 35.96 -13.33 -23.47
C ASN A 180 35.83 -11.79 -23.60
N ASP A 181 36.21 -11.30 -24.77
CA ASP A 181 36.37 -9.88 -25.11
C ASP A 181 35.79 -9.63 -26.51
N PHE A 182 34.46 -9.56 -26.61
CA PHE A 182 33.77 -9.20 -27.84
C PHE A 182 33.54 -7.69 -27.87
N ILE A 183 34.12 -7.00 -28.86
CA ILE A 183 33.93 -5.56 -29.05
C ILE A 183 32.80 -5.26 -30.03
N GLY A 184 32.67 -6.08 -31.08
CA GLY A 184 31.61 -5.94 -32.09
C GLY A 184 30.30 -6.61 -31.71
N LYS A 185 29.34 -6.55 -32.62
CA LYS A 185 28.01 -7.13 -32.39
C LYS A 185 28.05 -8.64 -32.59
N ILE A 186 27.32 -9.37 -31.73
CA ILE A 186 27.08 -10.80 -31.90
C ILE A 186 25.71 -11.00 -32.54
N THR A 187 25.69 -11.56 -33.74
CA THR A 187 24.45 -11.95 -34.42
C THR A 187 24.31 -13.47 -34.37
N VAL A 188 23.21 -13.94 -33.79
CA VAL A 188 22.91 -15.38 -33.70
C VAL A 188 21.71 -15.67 -34.60
N GLN A 189 21.91 -16.52 -35.61
CA GLN A 189 20.88 -17.00 -36.52
C GLN A 189 20.66 -18.49 -36.29
N ASN A 190 19.42 -18.87 -35.98
CA ASN A 190 19.10 -20.26 -35.63
C ASN A 190 18.39 -20.90 -36.83
N PRO A 191 19.03 -21.83 -37.56
CA PRO A 191 18.43 -22.45 -38.74
C PRO A 191 17.26 -23.39 -38.39
N ASP A 192 17.30 -24.07 -37.23
CA ASP A 192 16.33 -25.09 -36.83
C ASP A 192 16.04 -25.00 -35.33
N SER A 193 15.06 -24.20 -34.89
CA SER A 193 14.16 -24.53 -33.74
C SER A 193 13.62 -23.31 -33.00
N ALA A 194 12.44 -23.54 -32.43
CA ALA A 194 11.68 -22.69 -31.53
C ALA A 194 12.43 -22.17 -30.30
N ASN A 195 13.66 -22.61 -29.97
CA ASN A 195 14.52 -22.05 -28.91
C ASN A 195 15.99 -22.50 -29.09
N ALA A 196 16.90 -21.66 -29.61
CA ALA A 196 18.34 -21.94 -29.51
C ALA A 196 18.84 -21.67 -28.10
N SER A 197 19.91 -22.37 -27.70
CA SER A 197 20.55 -22.19 -26.40
C SER A 197 21.88 -21.46 -26.58
N VAL A 198 21.98 -20.26 -26.01
CA VAL A 198 23.21 -19.46 -26.01
C VAL A 198 23.64 -19.21 -24.58
N SER A 199 24.89 -19.56 -24.29
CA SER A 199 25.60 -19.19 -23.06
C SER A 199 26.79 -18.34 -23.45
N ILE A 200 26.78 -17.06 -23.09
CA ILE A 200 27.87 -16.12 -23.40
C ILE A 200 28.31 -15.42 -22.12
N THR A 201 29.63 -15.28 -21.96
CA THR A 201 30.21 -14.37 -20.96
C THR A 201 31.04 -13.33 -21.68
N ASP A 202 30.95 -12.08 -21.24
CA ASP A 202 31.74 -10.97 -21.77
C ASP A 202 32.19 -10.04 -20.63
N LYS A 203 33.42 -9.52 -20.73
CA LYS A 203 33.99 -8.60 -19.74
C LYS A 203 33.69 -7.12 -20.01
N ASN A 204 33.14 -6.79 -21.18
CA ASN A 204 32.73 -5.46 -21.62
C ASN A 204 31.21 -5.42 -21.85
N ASP A 205 30.79 -4.54 -22.74
CA ASP A 205 29.43 -4.41 -23.24
C ASP A 205 29.14 -5.52 -24.26
N LEU A 206 27.96 -6.12 -24.17
CA LEU A 206 27.51 -7.18 -25.06
C LEU A 206 26.29 -6.71 -25.84
N SER A 207 26.41 -6.63 -27.17
CA SER A 207 25.29 -6.36 -28.09
C SER A 207 24.94 -7.60 -28.88
N MET A 208 23.67 -8.02 -28.81
CA MET A 208 23.17 -9.25 -29.42
C MET A 208 21.94 -9.02 -30.28
N GLN A 209 21.86 -9.73 -31.41
CA GLN A 209 20.64 -9.85 -32.21
C GLN A 209 20.30 -11.32 -32.47
N ALA A 210 19.04 -11.70 -32.27
CA ALA A 210 18.54 -13.06 -32.50
C ALA A 210 17.06 -13.05 -32.91
N GLU A 211 16.47 -14.23 -33.19
CA GLU A 211 15.01 -14.39 -33.33
C GLU A 211 14.39 -14.93 -32.04
N ASN A 212 14.57 -16.23 -31.74
CA ASN A 212 14.08 -16.86 -30.50
C ASN A 212 15.25 -17.46 -29.72
N LEU A 213 15.35 -17.15 -28.43
CA LEU A 213 16.54 -17.46 -27.67
C LEU A 213 16.28 -17.87 -26.21
N ALA A 214 16.86 -19.00 -25.81
CA ALA A 214 17.14 -19.30 -24.40
C ALA A 214 18.56 -18.83 -24.07
N LEU A 215 18.67 -17.77 -23.27
CA LEU A 215 19.92 -17.05 -23.02
C LEU A 215 20.38 -17.21 -21.56
N ALA A 216 21.59 -17.72 -21.35
CA ALA A 216 22.34 -17.48 -20.12
C ALA A 216 23.48 -16.50 -20.42
N ALA A 217 23.59 -15.44 -19.64
CA ALA A 217 24.62 -14.42 -19.86
C ALA A 217 25.25 -13.93 -18.57
N ARG A 218 26.56 -13.69 -18.61
CA ARG A 218 27.27 -12.91 -17.59
C ARG A 218 27.99 -11.77 -18.28
N VAL A 219 27.60 -10.55 -17.98
CA VAL A 219 28.12 -9.33 -18.63
C VAL A 219 28.56 -8.36 -17.54
N LEU A 220 29.82 -7.94 -17.59
CA LEU A 220 30.33 -6.94 -16.64
C LEU A 220 29.98 -5.50 -17.07
N GLY A 221 29.85 -5.25 -18.37
CA GLY A 221 29.40 -4.00 -18.95
C GLY A 221 27.89 -3.95 -19.22
N ASN A 222 27.49 -3.11 -20.16
CA ASN A 222 26.12 -2.97 -20.61
C ASN A 222 25.68 -4.14 -21.48
N PHE A 223 24.38 -4.42 -21.51
CA PHE A 223 23.80 -5.48 -22.30
C PHE A 223 22.70 -4.93 -23.21
N GLU A 224 22.87 -5.04 -24.52
CA GLU A 224 21.85 -4.72 -25.52
C GLU A 224 21.39 -6.01 -26.23
N LEU A 225 20.08 -6.24 -26.27
CA LEU A 225 19.49 -7.40 -26.94
C LEU A 225 18.29 -7.00 -27.78
N GLN A 226 18.34 -7.34 -29.06
CA GLN A 226 17.21 -7.24 -29.99
C GLN A 226 16.79 -8.63 -30.45
N ALA A 227 15.55 -9.04 -30.15
CA ALA A 227 15.05 -10.35 -30.57
C ALA A 227 13.52 -10.41 -30.74
N ASN A 228 12.98 -11.57 -31.10
CA ASN A 228 11.54 -11.82 -31.08
C ASN A 228 11.12 -12.34 -29.70
N ASN A 229 11.51 -13.56 -29.32
CA ASN A 229 11.19 -14.12 -28.00
C ASN A 229 12.47 -14.49 -27.25
N VAL A 230 12.50 -14.22 -25.95
CA VAL A 230 13.65 -14.56 -25.10
C VAL A 230 13.18 -15.23 -23.81
N GLU A 231 13.81 -16.35 -23.48
CA GLU A 231 13.76 -16.98 -22.16
C GLU A 231 15.12 -16.77 -21.48
N LEU A 232 15.15 -15.92 -20.45
CA LEU A 232 16.36 -15.71 -19.65
C LEU A 232 16.60 -16.90 -18.71
N GLY A 233 17.75 -17.52 -18.85
CA GLY A 233 18.34 -18.44 -17.89
C GLY A 233 19.02 -17.69 -16.75
N SER A 234 20.18 -18.20 -16.31
CA SER A 234 20.99 -17.52 -15.32
C SER A 234 21.66 -16.31 -15.98
N THR A 235 21.06 -15.14 -15.82
CA THR A 235 21.53 -13.90 -16.44
C THR A 235 21.93 -12.90 -15.37
N GLN A 236 23.17 -12.43 -15.43
CA GLN A 236 23.71 -11.38 -14.57
C GLN A 236 24.34 -10.29 -15.43
N VAL A 237 23.86 -9.06 -15.29
CA VAL A 237 24.39 -7.88 -15.96
C VAL A 237 24.75 -6.84 -14.90
N ASP A 238 26.04 -6.50 -14.81
CA ASP A 238 26.55 -5.51 -13.86
C ASP A 238 26.47 -4.07 -14.43
N GLY A 239 26.34 -3.89 -15.75
CA GLY A 239 26.00 -2.61 -16.38
C GLY A 239 24.50 -2.41 -16.60
N ALA A 240 24.14 -1.48 -17.48
CA ALA A 240 22.74 -1.25 -17.86
C ALA A 240 22.25 -2.33 -18.84
N SER A 241 20.97 -2.69 -18.78
CA SER A 241 20.33 -3.65 -19.68
C SER A 241 19.29 -2.96 -20.57
N GLN A 242 19.40 -3.11 -21.88
CA GLN A 242 18.39 -2.72 -22.86
C GLN A 242 17.95 -3.96 -23.64
N ILE A 243 16.74 -4.43 -23.36
CA ILE A 243 16.16 -5.61 -23.99
C ILE A 243 14.93 -5.18 -24.78
N GLU A 244 15.01 -5.28 -26.11
CA GLU A 244 13.95 -4.91 -27.03
C GLU A 244 13.48 -6.13 -27.83
N LEU A 245 12.24 -6.55 -27.54
CA LEU A 245 11.63 -7.75 -28.10
C LEU A 245 10.35 -7.43 -28.86
N THR A 246 10.14 -8.08 -30.00
CA THR A 246 8.84 -8.03 -30.69
C THR A 246 7.80 -8.99 -30.09
N GLY A 247 8.25 -10.01 -29.36
CA GLY A 247 7.46 -11.05 -28.71
C GLY A 247 7.58 -11.01 -27.19
N ALA A 248 7.72 -12.16 -26.54
CA ALA A 248 7.71 -12.29 -25.09
C ALA A 248 9.12 -12.32 -24.45
N LEU A 249 9.25 -11.66 -23.29
CA LEU A 249 10.36 -11.82 -22.37
C LEU A 249 9.92 -12.73 -21.21
N THR A 250 10.57 -13.88 -21.07
CA THR A 250 10.30 -14.89 -20.04
C THR A 250 11.58 -15.30 -19.33
N GLN A 251 11.47 -16.17 -18.33
CA GLN A 251 12.65 -16.67 -17.62
C GLN A 251 12.46 -18.11 -17.12
N SER A 252 13.58 -18.82 -17.01
CA SER A 252 13.70 -20.17 -16.42
C SER A 252 14.49 -20.19 -15.11
N ARG A 253 15.31 -19.16 -14.86
CA ARG A 253 16.14 -19.01 -13.64
C ARG A 253 16.06 -17.58 -13.12
N SER A 254 16.74 -17.32 -12.00
CA SER A 254 16.84 -15.98 -11.44
C SER A 254 17.71 -15.08 -12.31
N VAL A 255 17.31 -13.83 -12.47
CA VAL A 255 18.07 -12.79 -13.18
C VAL A 255 18.55 -11.71 -12.21
N MET A 256 19.71 -11.13 -12.48
CA MET A 256 20.19 -9.91 -11.84
C MET A 256 20.41 -8.87 -12.93
N LEU A 257 19.59 -7.82 -12.90
CA LEU A 257 19.69 -6.67 -13.79
C LEU A 257 19.88 -5.42 -12.92
N ASN A 258 20.76 -4.52 -13.35
CA ASN A 258 20.89 -3.20 -12.70
C ASN A 258 19.84 -2.24 -13.26
N ASP A 259 20.23 -1.13 -13.88
CA ASP A 259 19.29 -0.30 -14.61
C ASP A 259 18.80 -1.08 -15.84
N ALA A 260 17.49 -1.26 -15.97
CA ALA A 260 16.90 -2.12 -16.98
C ALA A 260 15.83 -1.37 -17.78
N SER A 261 15.93 -1.41 -19.10
CA SER A 261 14.88 -1.00 -20.05
C SER A 261 14.37 -2.25 -20.76
N LEU A 262 13.13 -2.64 -20.46
CA LEU A 262 12.50 -3.85 -20.95
C LEU A 262 11.32 -3.49 -21.86
N THR A 263 11.49 -3.71 -23.16
CA THR A 263 10.45 -3.51 -24.17
C THR A 263 10.06 -4.86 -24.75
N ALA A 264 8.81 -5.28 -24.58
CA ALA A 264 8.32 -6.55 -25.11
C ALA A 264 6.79 -6.54 -25.27
N ALA A 265 6.22 -7.49 -26.02
CA ALA A 265 4.77 -7.66 -26.09
C ALA A 265 4.17 -8.18 -24.77
N GLN A 266 4.95 -8.97 -24.02
CA GLN A 266 4.63 -9.49 -22.67
C GLN A 266 5.95 -9.65 -21.89
N ILE A 267 5.93 -9.38 -20.59
CA ILE A 267 7.10 -9.54 -19.70
C ILE A 267 6.70 -10.43 -18.53
N SER A 268 7.43 -11.52 -18.31
CA SER A 268 7.21 -12.44 -17.20
C SER A 268 8.54 -12.83 -16.57
N LEU A 269 8.95 -12.06 -15.55
CA LEU A 269 10.15 -12.26 -14.76
C LEU A 269 9.79 -12.51 -13.28
N THR A 270 9.13 -13.64 -12.99
CA THR A 270 8.36 -13.86 -11.75
C THR A 270 9.10 -14.55 -10.59
N ASN A 271 10.35 -14.98 -10.78
CA ASN A 271 11.12 -15.66 -9.75
C ASN A 271 11.51 -14.69 -8.63
N SER A 272 11.18 -15.02 -7.39
CA SER A 272 11.54 -14.20 -6.21
C SER A 272 13.06 -14.08 -5.99
N GLY A 273 13.86 -14.96 -6.57
CA GLY A 273 15.32 -14.87 -6.57
C GLY A 273 15.88 -13.78 -7.48
N ASN A 274 15.05 -13.16 -8.32
CA ASN A 274 15.49 -12.05 -9.17
C ASN A 274 15.95 -10.85 -8.33
N ARG A 275 16.83 -10.04 -8.92
CA ARG A 275 17.28 -8.76 -8.37
C ARG A 275 17.24 -7.68 -9.46
N PHE A 276 16.55 -6.60 -9.16
CA PHE A 276 16.50 -5.38 -9.95
C PHE A 276 17.17 -4.28 -9.11
N ASN A 277 18.49 -4.13 -9.24
CA ASN A 277 19.25 -3.27 -8.32
C ASN A 277 19.11 -1.78 -8.66
N GLY A 278 18.72 -1.45 -9.90
CA GLY A 278 18.52 -0.09 -10.39
C GLY A 278 17.06 0.19 -10.75
N ASN A 279 16.87 1.18 -11.61
CA ASN A 279 15.56 1.53 -12.13
C ASN A 279 15.15 0.56 -13.24
N THR A 280 13.92 0.05 -13.18
CA THR A 280 13.36 -0.83 -14.21
C THR A 280 12.30 -0.08 -15.01
N GLN A 281 12.62 0.35 -16.22
CA GLN A 281 11.65 0.87 -17.18
C GLN A 281 11.01 -0.30 -17.94
N VAL A 282 9.68 -0.31 -18.00
CA VAL A 282 8.93 -1.34 -18.73
C VAL A 282 8.02 -0.69 -19.77
N GLN A 283 8.09 -1.22 -20.99
CA GLN A 283 7.22 -0.89 -22.09
C GLN A 283 6.59 -2.17 -22.65
N SER A 284 5.32 -2.37 -22.35
CA SER A 284 4.53 -3.51 -22.84
C SER A 284 3.09 -3.11 -23.13
N GLY A 285 2.60 -3.54 -24.29
CA GLY A 285 1.17 -3.48 -24.61
C GLY A 285 0.36 -4.57 -23.89
N GLY A 286 1.04 -5.60 -23.38
CA GLY A 286 0.48 -6.73 -22.66
C GLY A 286 0.85 -6.75 -21.18
N SER A 287 0.57 -7.86 -20.49
CA SER A 287 0.85 -8.02 -19.07
C SER A 287 2.35 -7.98 -18.75
N VAL A 288 2.66 -7.35 -17.61
CA VAL A 288 4.00 -7.29 -17.01
C VAL A 288 3.93 -7.95 -15.66
N ALA A 289 4.69 -9.02 -15.47
CA ALA A 289 4.80 -9.73 -14.20
C ALA A 289 6.26 -9.73 -13.72
N LEU A 290 6.53 -9.12 -12.57
CA LEU A 290 7.87 -9.04 -11.98
C LEU A 290 7.85 -9.57 -10.55
N GLY A 291 8.78 -10.46 -10.23
CA GLY A 291 9.03 -10.97 -8.89
C GLY A 291 10.45 -10.61 -8.45
N THR A 292 10.65 -10.25 -7.18
CA THR A 292 11.97 -9.99 -6.58
C THR A 292 11.88 -10.15 -5.05
N SER A 293 12.98 -10.57 -4.42
CA SER A 293 13.10 -10.66 -2.95
C SER A 293 13.54 -9.34 -2.32
N GLY A 294 14.07 -8.42 -3.13
CA GLY A 294 14.54 -7.11 -2.69
C GLY A 294 13.55 -5.99 -3.00
N ASN A 295 14.08 -4.78 -3.03
CA ASN A 295 13.33 -3.59 -3.46
C ASN A 295 13.10 -3.62 -4.97
N LEU A 296 12.12 -2.85 -5.43
CA LEU A 296 11.84 -2.66 -6.85
C LEU A 296 11.49 -1.19 -7.14
N ASN A 297 12.21 -0.55 -8.06
CA ASN A 297 11.78 0.70 -8.66
C ASN A 297 11.37 0.44 -10.11
N VAL A 298 10.09 0.61 -10.42
CA VAL A 298 9.54 0.35 -11.75
C VAL A 298 8.84 1.58 -12.32
N ASN A 299 9.12 1.86 -13.59
CA ASN A 299 8.46 2.92 -14.35
C ASN A 299 7.77 2.35 -15.59
N THR A 300 6.45 2.57 -15.69
CA THR A 300 5.56 2.07 -16.75
C THR A 300 5.28 3.14 -17.81
N THR A 301 6.18 4.10 -18.05
CA THR A 301 6.01 5.32 -18.88
C THR A 301 5.02 5.22 -20.05
N SER A 302 5.07 4.15 -20.84
CA SER A 302 4.23 3.93 -22.03
C SER A 302 3.46 2.60 -22.01
N SER A 303 3.53 1.84 -20.91
CA SER A 303 2.84 0.56 -20.80
C SER A 303 1.34 0.74 -20.58
N THR A 304 0.54 0.07 -21.40
CA THR A 304 -0.93 0.03 -21.27
C THR A 304 -1.43 -1.26 -20.63
N GLY A 305 -0.54 -2.22 -20.41
CA GLY A 305 -0.87 -3.51 -19.81
C GLY A 305 -1.04 -3.47 -18.29
N THR A 306 -1.48 -4.61 -17.75
CA THR A 306 -1.60 -4.81 -16.31
C THR A 306 -0.26 -5.17 -15.68
N LEU A 307 -0.07 -4.78 -14.42
CA LEU A 307 1.16 -4.97 -13.66
C LEU A 307 0.92 -5.93 -12.49
N ALA A 308 1.55 -7.11 -12.52
CA ALA A 308 1.55 -8.08 -11.44
C ALA A 308 2.92 -8.06 -10.74
N LEU A 309 3.00 -7.51 -9.53
CA LEU A 309 4.25 -7.38 -8.79
C LEU A 309 4.27 -8.29 -7.56
N ASN A 310 5.37 -9.01 -7.36
CA ASN A 310 5.64 -9.75 -6.13
C ASN A 310 6.98 -9.30 -5.55
N VAL A 311 6.94 -8.41 -4.58
CA VAL A 311 8.12 -7.69 -4.07
C VAL A 311 8.32 -8.01 -2.59
N GLY A 312 9.45 -8.64 -2.26
CA GLY A 312 9.83 -8.97 -0.87
C GLY A 312 10.34 -7.77 -0.05
N GLY A 313 10.61 -6.63 -0.70
CA GLY A 313 11.02 -5.38 -0.07
C GLY A 313 10.07 -4.22 -0.35
N ASN A 314 10.62 -3.01 -0.41
CA ASN A 314 9.89 -1.78 -0.75
C ASN A 314 9.75 -1.64 -2.27
N ALA A 315 8.64 -1.04 -2.71
CA ALA A 315 8.38 -0.77 -4.11
C ALA A 315 8.08 0.70 -4.37
N GLU A 316 8.68 1.23 -5.43
CA GLU A 316 8.29 2.49 -6.07
C GLU A 316 7.79 2.20 -7.47
N VAL A 317 6.58 2.67 -7.79
CA VAL A 317 5.90 2.46 -9.07
C VAL A 317 5.54 3.82 -9.63
N SER A 318 6.01 4.13 -10.84
CA SER A 318 5.71 5.38 -11.53
C SER A 318 5.23 5.12 -12.96
N GLY A 319 4.48 6.06 -13.54
CA GLY A 319 4.07 5.97 -14.95
C GLY A 319 2.90 6.88 -15.30
N MET A 320 2.47 6.90 -16.56
CA MET A 320 1.26 7.65 -16.93
C MET A 320 0.00 6.96 -16.39
N GLN A 321 -0.11 5.65 -16.62
CA GLN A 321 -1.19 4.82 -16.13
C GLN A 321 -0.59 3.59 -15.44
N VAL A 322 -1.08 3.30 -14.24
CA VAL A 322 -0.71 2.10 -13.49
C VAL A 322 -1.98 1.31 -13.23
N GLN A 323 -2.08 0.12 -13.83
CA GLN A 323 -3.18 -0.81 -13.59
C GLN A 323 -2.65 -2.08 -12.94
N PHE A 324 -2.88 -2.26 -11.64
CA PHE A 324 -2.44 -3.44 -10.92
C PHE A 324 -3.28 -4.67 -11.28
N ALA A 325 -2.62 -5.77 -11.62
CA ALA A 325 -3.17 -7.11 -11.45
C ALA A 325 -2.88 -7.59 -10.01
N ASP A 326 -3.03 -8.88 -9.73
CA ASP A 326 -2.70 -9.44 -8.42
C ASP A 326 -1.26 -9.10 -8.04
N SER A 327 -1.11 -8.28 -7.00
CA SER A 327 0.18 -7.75 -6.56
C SER A 327 0.35 -7.85 -5.04
N GLN A 328 1.57 -8.16 -4.62
CA GLN A 328 1.97 -8.29 -3.22
C GLN A 328 3.29 -7.55 -2.97
N PHE A 329 3.30 -6.78 -1.90
CA PHE A 329 4.44 -6.04 -1.39
C PHE A 329 4.62 -6.37 0.09
N ASP A 330 5.76 -6.94 0.47
CA ASP A 330 6.03 -7.22 1.88
C ASP A 330 6.44 -5.95 2.66
N GLY A 331 7.05 -4.99 1.96
CA GLY A 331 7.42 -3.66 2.49
C GLY A 331 6.44 -2.54 2.11
N ASP A 332 6.97 -1.33 2.02
CA ASP A 332 6.22 -0.12 1.66
C ASP A 332 5.95 -0.05 0.15
N LEU A 333 4.83 0.55 -0.23
CA LEU A 333 4.44 0.81 -1.62
C LEU A 333 4.27 2.30 -1.85
N VAL A 334 5.04 2.88 -2.78
CA VAL A 334 4.86 4.24 -3.28
C VAL A 334 4.42 4.16 -4.74
N VAL A 335 3.32 4.83 -5.09
CA VAL A 335 2.80 4.90 -6.46
C VAL A 335 2.62 6.36 -6.85
N SER A 336 3.17 6.76 -8.00
CA SER A 336 3.01 8.09 -8.58
C SER A 336 2.63 7.98 -10.06
N ALA A 337 1.38 8.26 -10.40
CA ALA A 337 0.89 8.18 -11.79
C ALA A 337 -0.17 9.24 -12.12
N ASN A 338 -0.63 9.34 -13.36
CA ASN A 338 -1.80 10.17 -13.68
C ASN A 338 -3.11 9.42 -13.40
N GLN A 339 -3.10 8.09 -13.47
CA GLN A 339 -4.22 7.24 -13.11
C GLN A 339 -3.70 5.96 -12.45
N ILE A 340 -4.28 5.61 -11.31
CA ILE A 340 -4.00 4.38 -10.58
C ILE A 340 -5.28 3.57 -10.56
N SER A 341 -5.27 2.37 -11.12
CA SER A 341 -6.41 1.45 -11.09
C SER A 341 -5.96 0.02 -10.84
N GLN A 342 -6.91 -0.91 -10.74
CA GLN A 342 -6.61 -2.32 -10.60
C GLN A 342 -7.67 -3.20 -11.25
N VAL A 343 -7.25 -4.43 -11.57
CA VAL A 343 -8.10 -5.56 -11.97
C VAL A 343 -7.96 -6.75 -11.04
N GLY A 344 -6.86 -6.84 -10.29
CA GLY A 344 -6.60 -7.86 -9.27
C GLY A 344 -6.50 -7.27 -7.87
N ARG A 345 -6.21 -8.14 -6.89
CA ARG A 345 -6.05 -7.72 -5.49
C ARG A 345 -4.69 -7.04 -5.26
N LEU A 346 -4.67 -6.07 -4.35
CA LEU A 346 -3.47 -5.39 -3.89
C LEU A 346 -3.21 -5.70 -2.42
N GLN A 347 -2.05 -6.27 -2.10
CA GLN A 347 -1.62 -6.54 -0.71
C GLN A 347 -0.34 -5.77 -0.38
N VAL A 348 -0.39 -4.93 0.65
CA VAL A 348 0.74 -4.13 1.12
C VAL A 348 1.01 -4.45 2.59
N GLY A 349 2.21 -4.92 2.88
CA GLY A 349 2.70 -5.26 4.21
C GLY A 349 3.08 -4.04 5.04
N GLY A 350 3.72 -3.05 4.42
CA GLY A 350 4.09 -1.75 4.99
C GLY A 350 3.07 -0.65 4.72
N ASP A 351 3.57 0.59 4.62
CA ASP A 351 2.79 1.79 4.31
C ASP A 351 2.52 1.88 2.80
N ALA A 352 1.36 2.43 2.43
CA ALA A 352 0.97 2.70 1.05
C ALA A 352 0.82 4.21 0.82
N ARG A 353 1.61 4.78 -0.10
CA ARG A 353 1.50 6.17 -0.56
C ARG A 353 1.09 6.19 -2.02
N LEU A 354 -0.12 6.67 -2.29
CA LEU A 354 -0.74 6.66 -3.61
C LEU A 354 -0.97 8.10 -4.08
N GLU A 355 -0.33 8.50 -5.18
CA GLU A 355 -0.40 9.84 -5.72
C GLU A 355 -0.83 9.80 -7.19
N SER A 356 -1.99 10.39 -7.46
CA SER A 356 -2.53 10.57 -8.80
C SER A 356 -2.47 12.04 -9.21
N ILE A 357 -1.64 12.38 -10.18
CA ILE A 357 -1.42 13.76 -10.64
C ILE A 357 -2.57 14.16 -11.57
N GLY A 358 -3.65 14.69 -10.97
CA GLY A 358 -4.81 15.22 -11.71
C GLY A 358 -5.80 14.18 -12.22
N GLY A 359 -5.66 12.92 -11.82
CA GLY A 359 -6.62 11.86 -12.15
C GLY A 359 -7.16 11.12 -10.92
N GLU A 360 -7.53 9.86 -11.14
CA GLU A 360 -8.23 9.02 -10.16
C GLU A 360 -7.33 7.93 -9.57
N ILE A 361 -7.64 7.54 -8.33
CA ILE A 361 -7.24 6.28 -7.70
C ILE A 361 -8.48 5.39 -7.60
N ASP A 362 -8.48 4.23 -8.28
CA ASP A 362 -9.54 3.23 -8.25
C ASP A 362 -9.02 1.85 -7.82
N LEU A 363 -9.04 1.60 -6.51
CA LEU A 363 -8.58 0.35 -5.89
C LEU A 363 -9.69 -0.28 -5.02
N GLN A 364 -10.83 -0.60 -5.63
CA GLN A 364 -12.05 -1.06 -4.95
C GLN A 364 -12.20 -2.58 -4.76
N HIS A 365 -11.22 -3.38 -5.14
CA HIS A 365 -11.29 -4.85 -5.04
C HIS A 365 -11.43 -5.26 -3.56
N ALA A 366 -12.41 -6.12 -3.27
CA ALA A 366 -12.79 -6.45 -1.89
C ALA A 366 -11.67 -7.11 -1.08
N ASP A 367 -10.81 -7.90 -1.76
CA ASP A 367 -9.69 -8.60 -1.14
C ASP A 367 -8.40 -7.79 -0.99
N ASN A 368 -8.45 -6.47 -1.28
CA ASN A 368 -7.32 -5.60 -1.01
C ASN A 368 -6.95 -5.62 0.47
N ARG A 369 -5.66 -5.51 0.79
CA ARG A 369 -5.20 -5.52 2.19
C ARG A 369 -4.06 -4.55 2.39
N PHE A 370 -4.31 -3.49 3.16
CA PHE A 370 -3.29 -2.54 3.59
C PHE A 370 -3.01 -2.75 5.08
N ARG A 371 -1.84 -3.32 5.43
CA ARG A 371 -1.49 -3.60 6.84
C ARG A 371 -0.93 -2.37 7.56
N GLY A 372 -0.12 -1.56 6.86
CA GLY A 372 0.37 -0.28 7.35
C GLY A 372 -0.63 0.86 7.15
N THR A 373 -0.12 2.07 7.17
CA THR A 373 -0.89 3.28 6.92
C THR A 373 -1.10 3.53 5.42
N VAL A 374 -2.20 4.22 5.09
CA VAL A 374 -2.53 4.59 3.72
C VAL A 374 -2.52 6.11 3.62
N SER A 375 -1.79 6.64 2.65
CA SER A 375 -1.85 8.04 2.23
C SER A 375 -2.28 8.11 0.77
N ALA A 376 -3.24 8.95 0.43
CA ALA A 376 -3.76 9.08 -0.92
C ALA A 376 -3.95 10.56 -1.35
N SER A 377 -3.59 10.89 -2.59
CA SER A 377 -3.81 12.21 -3.17
C SER A 377 -4.30 12.06 -4.62
N ALA A 378 -5.52 12.51 -4.94
CA ALA A 378 -6.13 12.38 -6.27
C ALA A 378 -7.39 13.26 -6.43
N GLU A 379 -7.83 13.54 -7.66
CA GLU A 379 -9.14 14.16 -7.88
C GLU A 379 -10.28 13.29 -7.30
N GLN A 380 -10.24 11.98 -7.56
CA GLN A 380 -11.15 11.01 -6.95
C GLN A 380 -10.36 9.86 -6.33
N THR A 381 -10.72 9.49 -5.10
CA THR A 381 -10.10 8.37 -4.37
C THR A 381 -11.15 7.32 -4.03
N ARG A 382 -11.07 6.16 -4.69
CA ARG A 382 -11.89 4.98 -4.42
C ARG A 382 -10.99 3.86 -3.90
N LEU A 383 -11.13 3.48 -2.64
CA LEU A 383 -10.29 2.48 -1.98
C LEU A 383 -11.16 1.52 -1.17
N SER A 384 -10.90 0.22 -1.31
CA SER A 384 -11.46 -0.81 -0.44
C SER A 384 -10.35 -1.58 0.25
N THR A 385 -10.58 -2.02 1.49
CA THR A 385 -9.68 -2.96 2.17
C THR A 385 -10.47 -3.99 2.98
N LEU A 386 -10.00 -5.23 2.92
CA LEU A 386 -10.36 -6.29 3.83
C LEU A 386 -9.75 -5.99 5.22
N GLY A 387 -10.61 -5.86 6.22
CA GLY A 387 -10.21 -5.53 7.59
C GLY A 387 -10.09 -4.02 7.83
N ASP A 388 -9.21 -3.65 8.77
CA ASP A 388 -9.06 -2.26 9.21
C ASP A 388 -8.30 -1.40 8.16
N MET A 389 -8.68 -0.13 8.02
CA MET A 389 -7.95 0.89 7.25
C MET A 389 -7.34 1.91 8.20
N GLN A 390 -6.03 2.13 8.10
CA GLN A 390 -5.30 3.17 8.85
C GLN A 390 -4.98 4.34 7.92
N LEU A 391 -5.86 5.33 7.83
CA LEU A 391 -5.71 6.45 6.91
C LEU A 391 -4.84 7.54 7.54
N LEU A 392 -3.64 7.74 7.03
CA LEU A 392 -2.71 8.76 7.50
C LEU A 392 -3.01 10.11 6.86
N ASN A 393 -2.99 10.23 5.54
CA ASN A 393 -3.33 11.47 4.84
C ASN A 393 -4.27 11.20 3.66
N LEU A 394 -5.23 12.09 3.43
CA LEU A 394 -6.06 12.07 2.24
C LEU A 394 -6.17 13.49 1.69
N ASN A 395 -5.85 13.69 0.41
CA ASN A 395 -6.22 14.89 -0.33
C ASN A 395 -7.06 14.47 -1.52
N SER A 396 -8.36 14.78 -1.48
CA SER A 396 -9.23 14.42 -2.61
C SER A 396 -10.39 15.35 -2.82
N ARG A 397 -10.83 15.49 -4.09
CA ARG A 397 -12.08 16.19 -4.39
C ARG A 397 -13.30 15.28 -4.15
N GLY A 398 -13.14 13.97 -4.03
CA GLY A 398 -14.26 13.08 -3.73
C GLY A 398 -13.88 11.61 -3.84
N GLY A 399 -14.88 10.73 -3.73
CA GLY A 399 -14.70 9.30 -3.89
C GLY A 399 -15.31 8.49 -2.75
N GLN A 400 -14.78 7.30 -2.52
CA GLN A 400 -15.33 6.34 -1.58
C GLN A 400 -14.22 5.49 -0.95
N LEU A 401 -14.11 5.54 0.37
CA LEU A 401 -13.21 4.68 1.14
C LEU A 401 -14.03 3.68 1.93
N THR A 402 -13.74 2.40 1.75
CA THR A 402 -14.44 1.29 2.41
C THR A 402 -13.45 0.41 3.17
N ALA A 403 -13.71 0.23 4.47
CA ALA A 403 -13.05 -0.76 5.30
C ALA A 403 -14.07 -1.81 5.73
N ASP A 404 -13.77 -3.10 5.53
CA ASP A 404 -14.63 -4.16 6.06
C ASP A 404 -14.51 -4.30 7.59
N GLY A 405 -13.43 -3.77 8.17
CA GLY A 405 -13.23 -3.57 9.60
C GLY A 405 -13.47 -2.12 10.04
N ARG A 406 -12.55 -1.58 10.83
CA ARG A 406 -12.55 -0.20 11.33
C ARG A 406 -11.77 0.72 10.39
N MET A 407 -12.12 2.00 10.42
CA MET A 407 -11.36 3.07 9.78
C MET A 407 -10.80 4.00 10.85
N LEU A 408 -9.47 4.07 10.93
CA LEU A 408 -8.74 4.96 11.82
C LEU A 408 -8.22 6.14 11.00
N LEU A 409 -8.60 7.36 11.37
CA LEU A 409 -8.10 8.60 10.77
C LEU A 409 -6.96 9.10 11.67
N LEU A 410 -5.73 9.03 11.16
CA LEU A 410 -4.50 9.25 11.93
C LEU A 410 -3.82 10.58 11.61
N GLY A 411 -4.10 11.18 10.46
CA GLY A 411 -3.58 12.49 10.06
C GLY A 411 -4.62 13.32 9.30
N THR A 412 -4.18 14.16 8.37
CA THR A 412 -5.04 15.20 7.80
C THR A 412 -5.85 14.66 6.61
N ILE A 413 -7.15 14.97 6.64
CA ILE A 413 -8.11 14.64 5.59
C ILE A 413 -8.59 15.94 4.97
N GLU A 414 -8.14 16.20 3.75
CA GLU A 414 -8.49 17.39 2.97
C GLU A 414 -9.46 17.01 1.85
N GLN A 415 -10.67 17.56 1.91
CA GLN A 415 -11.67 17.45 0.86
C GLN A 415 -11.82 18.78 0.13
N THR A 416 -11.31 18.83 -1.10
CA THR A 416 -11.27 20.08 -1.88
C THR A 416 -12.60 20.40 -2.59
N GLY A 417 -13.54 19.45 -2.67
CA GLY A 417 -14.86 19.63 -3.28
C GLY A 417 -15.69 18.35 -3.27
N GLY A 418 -16.62 18.20 -4.22
CA GLY A 418 -17.30 16.94 -4.57
C GLY A 418 -17.96 16.17 -3.42
N ALA A 419 -18.18 14.87 -3.63
CA ALA A 419 -18.77 13.96 -2.64
C ALA A 419 -17.74 12.91 -2.20
N LEU A 420 -17.55 12.75 -0.88
CA LEU A 420 -16.61 11.81 -0.29
C LEU A 420 -17.32 10.95 0.76
N THR A 421 -17.28 9.63 0.60
CA THR A 421 -17.91 8.69 1.53
C THR A 421 -16.88 7.82 2.23
N PHE A 422 -17.00 7.71 3.55
CA PHE A 422 -16.24 6.78 4.38
C PHE A 422 -17.19 5.71 4.92
N THR A 423 -16.92 4.44 4.63
CA THR A 423 -17.73 3.31 5.10
C THR A 423 -16.87 2.35 5.90
N ALA A 424 -17.28 2.04 7.14
CA ALA A 424 -16.64 1.04 7.98
C ALA A 424 -17.67 -0.04 8.40
N LYS A 425 -17.49 -1.27 7.89
CA LYS A 425 -18.44 -2.39 8.08
C LYS A 425 -18.10 -3.29 9.26
N GLY A 426 -17.08 -2.93 10.05
CA GLY A 426 -16.71 -3.68 11.24
C GLY A 426 -17.86 -3.78 12.25
N VAL A 427 -17.87 -4.88 13.00
CA VAL A 427 -18.83 -5.10 14.08
C VAL A 427 -18.32 -4.43 15.36
N SER A 428 -19.15 -3.61 15.98
CA SER A 428 -18.82 -2.91 17.22
C SER A 428 -18.87 -3.83 18.45
N ARG A 429 -18.18 -3.40 19.51
CA ARG A 429 -18.27 -3.97 20.87
C ARG A 429 -18.72 -2.91 21.87
N PRO A 430 -19.36 -3.29 22.99
CA PRO A 430 -19.67 -2.35 24.05
C PRO A 430 -18.38 -1.79 24.68
N LEU A 431 -18.39 -0.50 24.96
CA LEU A 431 -17.33 0.21 25.68
C LEU A 431 -17.61 0.24 27.19
N SER A 432 -16.55 0.11 27.97
CA SER A 432 -16.59 0.42 29.41
C SER A 432 -16.60 1.94 29.65
N SER A 433 -16.93 2.37 30.86
CA SER A 433 -16.80 3.80 31.25
C SER A 433 -15.40 4.36 30.98
N ALA A 434 -14.36 3.58 31.28
CA ALA A 434 -12.98 3.98 31.06
C ALA A 434 -12.64 4.09 29.56
N ASP A 435 -13.14 3.17 28.74
CA ASP A 435 -12.95 3.24 27.29
C ASP A 435 -13.62 4.48 26.68
N ILE A 436 -14.84 4.82 27.15
CA ILE A 436 -15.56 6.02 26.68
C ILE A 436 -14.74 7.28 26.98
N ALA A 437 -14.22 7.40 28.20
CA ALA A 437 -13.39 8.54 28.62
C ALA A 437 -12.07 8.66 27.83
N LEU A 438 -11.59 7.58 27.21
CA LEU A 438 -10.43 7.59 26.33
C LEU A 438 -10.78 7.99 24.89
N VAL A 439 -12.00 7.72 24.45
CA VAL A 439 -12.48 7.98 23.08
C VAL A 439 -13.03 9.40 22.93
N LEU A 440 -13.67 9.95 23.97
CA LEU A 440 -14.31 11.27 23.92
C LEU A 440 -13.51 12.30 24.72
N PRO A 441 -13.37 13.53 24.19
CA PRO A 441 -12.80 14.62 24.98
C PRO A 441 -13.77 15.03 26.11
N PRO A 442 -13.28 15.58 27.23
CA PRO A 442 -14.12 16.01 28.36
C PRO A 442 -15.25 16.98 27.98
N SER A 443 -15.08 17.77 26.92
CA SER A 443 -16.07 18.72 26.42
C SER A 443 -17.29 18.08 25.74
N LEU A 444 -17.21 16.80 25.38
CA LEU A 444 -18.27 16.00 24.76
C LEU A 444 -18.62 14.75 25.58
N ASP A 445 -17.83 14.41 26.59
CA ASP A 445 -18.04 13.21 27.40
C ASP A 445 -19.07 13.44 28.51
N VAL A 446 -20.34 13.13 28.19
CA VAL A 446 -21.44 13.01 29.16
C VAL A 446 -21.87 11.58 29.43
N PHE A 447 -21.06 10.62 28.98
CA PHE A 447 -21.44 9.22 28.93
C PHE A 447 -20.61 8.39 29.91
N SER A 448 -19.29 8.64 30.01
CA SER A 448 -18.38 7.81 30.81
C SER A 448 -18.75 7.74 32.29
N SER A 449 -19.21 8.86 32.85
CA SER A 449 -19.60 9.00 34.25
C SER A 449 -21.02 8.51 34.57
N LYS A 450 -21.80 8.11 33.55
CA LYS A 450 -23.18 7.66 33.73
C LYS A 450 -23.30 6.14 33.72
N GLU A 451 -24.03 5.62 34.70
CA GLU A 451 -24.54 4.25 34.70
C GLU A 451 -25.92 4.21 34.04
N ALA A 452 -25.95 4.45 32.71
CA ALA A 452 -27.21 4.52 31.99
C ALA A 452 -27.95 3.18 32.01
N VAL A 453 -29.25 3.21 32.31
CA VAL A 453 -30.12 2.03 32.38
C VAL A 453 -30.99 1.94 31.14
N ASN A 454 -31.37 0.72 30.76
CA ASN A 454 -32.27 0.50 29.63
C ASN A 454 -33.64 1.19 29.87
N PRO A 455 -34.06 2.13 29.02
CA PRO A 455 -35.27 2.94 29.23
C PRO A 455 -36.57 2.15 29.04
N PHE A 456 -36.52 0.98 28.38
CA PHE A 456 -37.70 0.14 28.18
C PHE A 456 -37.97 -0.78 29.37
N THR A 457 -36.92 -1.35 29.96
CA THR A 457 -37.04 -2.33 31.05
C THR A 457 -36.86 -1.71 32.43
N GLY A 458 -36.23 -0.53 32.53
CA GLY A 458 -35.77 0.04 33.80
C GLY A 458 -34.66 -0.78 34.48
N LEU A 459 -34.10 -1.78 33.79
CA LEU A 459 -33.13 -2.74 34.30
C LEU A 459 -32.02 -2.99 33.27
N GLY A 460 -30.81 -3.27 33.75
CA GLY A 460 -29.66 -3.54 32.88
C GLY A 460 -29.02 -2.26 32.32
N ARG A 461 -27.71 -2.32 32.11
CA ARG A 461 -26.91 -1.17 31.69
C ARG A 461 -26.90 -1.01 30.17
N ILE A 462 -27.02 0.23 29.69
CA ILE A 462 -26.70 0.59 28.31
C ILE A 462 -25.23 1.03 28.25
N THR A 463 -24.53 0.46 27.28
CA THR A 463 -23.15 0.79 26.91
C THR A 463 -23.10 1.47 25.56
N VAL A 464 -22.06 2.27 25.33
CA VAL A 464 -21.80 2.90 24.03
C VAL A 464 -21.03 1.91 23.14
N ALA A 465 -21.33 1.88 21.85
CA ALA A 465 -20.63 1.06 20.88
C ALA A 465 -19.22 1.61 20.60
N SER A 466 -18.24 0.73 20.37
CA SER A 466 -16.89 1.12 19.97
C SER A 466 -16.89 1.83 18.60
N PRO A 467 -15.99 2.79 18.37
CA PRO A 467 -15.96 3.52 17.11
C PRO A 467 -15.43 2.65 15.96
N MET A 468 -16.21 2.59 14.88
CA MET A 468 -15.81 1.98 13.60
C MET A 468 -15.20 3.01 12.65
N ILE A 469 -15.55 4.28 12.78
CA ILE A 469 -14.80 5.40 12.19
C ILE A 469 -14.29 6.24 13.34
N HIS A 470 -12.97 6.34 13.49
CA HIS A 470 -12.34 6.97 14.65
C HIS A 470 -11.21 7.91 14.24
N GLN A 471 -11.42 9.20 14.47
CA GLN A 471 -10.39 10.21 14.36
C GLN A 471 -9.51 10.23 15.60
N ARG A 472 -8.30 9.66 15.48
CA ARG A 472 -7.32 9.58 16.56
C ARG A 472 -6.39 10.79 16.63
N SER A 473 -6.17 11.43 15.49
CA SER A 473 -5.27 12.57 15.30
C SER A 473 -5.63 13.29 13.99
N GLY A 474 -4.92 14.36 13.68
CA GLY A 474 -5.12 15.16 12.47
C GLY A 474 -6.44 15.94 12.44
N GLN A 475 -6.74 16.55 11.30
CA GLN A 475 -7.92 17.38 11.09
C GLN A 475 -8.70 16.93 9.85
N LEU A 476 -10.02 17.10 9.89
CA LEU A 476 -10.86 17.07 8.70
C LEU A 476 -11.04 18.52 8.21
N LEU A 477 -10.54 18.80 7.01
CA LEU A 477 -10.63 20.09 6.35
C LEU A 477 -11.48 19.92 5.10
N THR A 478 -12.65 20.56 5.04
CA THR A 478 -13.52 20.48 3.86
C THR A 478 -13.87 21.86 3.34
N THR A 479 -13.91 21.99 2.01
CA THR A 479 -14.33 23.22 1.32
C THR A 479 -15.85 23.37 1.33
N ALA A 480 -16.34 24.61 1.35
CA ALA A 480 -17.77 24.89 1.19
C ALA A 480 -18.32 24.29 -0.12
N GLY A 481 -19.52 23.71 -0.07
CA GLY A 481 -20.15 23.03 -1.20
C GLY A 481 -19.74 21.56 -1.38
N ALA A 482 -18.72 21.08 -0.67
CA ALA A 482 -18.40 19.65 -0.59
C ALA A 482 -19.45 18.89 0.24
N THR A 483 -19.64 17.60 -0.04
CA THR A 483 -20.45 16.68 0.78
C THR A 483 -19.58 15.55 1.32
N THR A 484 -19.62 15.32 2.63
CA THR A 484 -18.88 14.25 3.30
C THR A 484 -19.86 13.31 4.01
N GLN A 485 -19.84 12.03 3.67
CA GLN A 485 -20.70 11.00 4.27
C GLN A 485 -19.87 10.04 5.12
N PHE A 486 -20.36 9.72 6.32
CA PHE A 486 -19.77 8.70 7.19
C PHE A 486 -20.78 7.61 7.51
N ASP A 487 -20.45 6.37 7.15
CA ASP A 487 -21.34 5.22 7.28
C ASP A 487 -20.70 4.12 8.14
N SER A 488 -21.43 3.69 9.17
CA SER A 488 -21.16 2.49 9.95
C SER A 488 -22.42 1.63 10.04
N PRO A 489 -22.70 0.79 9.03
CA PRO A 489 -23.97 0.07 8.91
C PRO A 489 -24.20 -0.97 10.02
N GLU A 490 -23.15 -1.45 10.68
CA GLU A 490 -23.23 -2.50 11.70
C GLU A 490 -23.43 -1.98 13.13
N ASN A 491 -23.97 -0.76 13.28
CA ASN A 491 -24.19 -0.08 14.56
C ASN A 491 -22.89 0.32 15.28
N GLY A 492 -21.85 0.64 14.51
CA GLY A 492 -20.61 1.19 15.04
C GLY A 492 -20.70 2.69 15.28
N SER A 493 -19.91 3.18 16.23
CA SER A 493 -19.84 4.61 16.51
C SER A 493 -18.94 5.33 15.49
N ILE A 494 -19.21 6.61 15.26
CA ILE A 494 -18.44 7.51 14.42
C ILE A 494 -17.96 8.66 15.31
N VAL A 495 -16.65 8.79 15.48
CA VAL A 495 -16.03 9.74 16.43
C VAL A 495 -15.03 10.62 15.70
N LEU A 496 -15.38 11.90 15.55
CA LEU A 496 -14.66 12.93 14.79
C LEU A 496 -14.37 14.14 15.71
N THR A 497 -13.61 13.90 16.77
CA THR A 497 -13.54 14.82 17.93
C THR A 497 -12.28 15.67 18.01
N GLN A 498 -11.43 15.66 16.98
CA GLN A 498 -10.28 16.58 16.91
C GLN A 498 -10.71 17.97 16.42
N ASN A 499 -9.75 18.87 16.17
CA ASN A 499 -10.00 20.26 15.78
C ASN A 499 -10.35 20.37 14.30
N ASN A 500 -11.58 19.98 13.92
CA ASN A 500 -11.99 19.92 12.52
C ASN A 500 -12.46 21.29 11.97
N GLN A 501 -12.32 21.48 10.66
CA GLN A 501 -12.86 22.62 9.92
C GLN A 501 -13.67 22.13 8.71
N ILE A 502 -14.83 21.57 9.01
CA ILE A 502 -15.75 21.04 8.01
C ILE A 502 -16.68 22.17 7.55
N ASN A 503 -16.37 22.80 6.42
CA ASN A 503 -17.20 23.88 5.85
C ASN A 503 -18.28 23.39 4.88
N GLY A 504 -18.11 22.16 4.37
CA GLY A 504 -19.11 21.46 3.55
C GLY A 504 -20.32 20.93 4.32
N GLN A 505 -21.12 20.11 3.66
CA GLN A 505 -22.22 19.36 4.27
C GLN A 505 -21.73 18.01 4.79
N VAL A 506 -22.24 17.59 5.95
CA VAL A 506 -21.98 16.28 6.55
C VAL A 506 -23.26 15.46 6.59
N GLY A 507 -23.18 14.21 6.15
CA GLY A 507 -24.18 13.18 6.39
C GLY A 507 -23.59 12.02 7.18
N VAL A 508 -24.40 11.40 8.03
CA VAL A 508 -23.95 10.34 8.94
C VAL A 508 -24.99 9.26 9.08
N LEU A 509 -24.55 8.01 8.98
CA LEU A 509 -25.34 6.83 9.31
C LEU A 509 -24.55 5.91 10.26
N ALA A 510 -24.92 5.90 11.54
CA ALA A 510 -24.43 4.95 12.54
C ALA A 510 -25.54 3.93 12.88
N GLY A 511 -25.69 2.92 12.04
CA GLY A 511 -26.75 1.92 12.08
C GLY A 511 -27.11 1.40 10.69
N ARG A 512 -27.98 0.38 10.60
CA ARG A 512 -28.21 -0.37 9.35
C ARG A 512 -28.77 0.45 8.19
N SER A 513 -29.66 1.39 8.50
CA SER A 513 -30.33 2.23 7.51
C SER A 513 -30.89 3.45 8.22
N HIS A 514 -31.21 4.47 7.43
CA HIS A 514 -31.92 5.63 7.94
C HIS A 514 -33.36 5.30 8.35
N ASN A 515 -33.90 6.13 9.23
CA ASN A 515 -35.30 6.12 9.67
C ASN A 515 -35.69 4.84 10.43
N GLN A 516 -34.75 4.30 11.21
CA GLN A 516 -34.98 3.10 12.02
C GLN A 516 -35.34 3.45 13.47
N SER A 517 -36.12 2.57 14.10
CA SER A 517 -36.33 2.62 15.56
C SER A 517 -35.07 2.30 16.33
N PHE A 518 -34.99 2.78 17.56
CA PHE A 518 -33.97 2.35 18.50
C PHE A 518 -34.04 0.84 18.73
N SER A 519 -32.88 0.19 18.62
CA SER A 519 -32.74 -1.24 18.88
C SER A 519 -31.43 -1.47 19.61
N TYR A 520 -31.52 -1.81 20.90
CA TYR A 520 -30.35 -2.06 21.72
C TYR A 520 -29.90 -3.52 21.60
N VAL A 521 -28.65 -3.72 21.20
CA VAL A 521 -27.97 -5.03 21.20
C VAL A 521 -26.84 -4.96 22.21
N ALA A 522 -26.96 -5.69 23.33
CA ALA A 522 -26.02 -5.62 24.44
C ALA A 522 -24.55 -5.89 24.03
N ASP A 523 -24.34 -6.87 23.15
CA ASP A 523 -23.03 -7.26 22.64
C ASP A 523 -22.41 -6.28 21.63
N ARG A 524 -23.16 -5.24 21.20
CA ARG A 524 -22.69 -4.19 20.30
C ARG A 524 -22.63 -2.81 20.96
N GLY A 525 -23.55 -2.54 21.89
CA GLY A 525 -23.76 -1.21 22.47
C GLY A 525 -24.65 -0.32 21.60
N ALA A 526 -24.98 0.87 22.12
CA ALA A 526 -25.71 1.92 21.42
C ALA A 526 -24.74 2.74 20.55
N SER A 527 -25.09 2.99 19.29
CA SER A 527 -24.23 3.74 18.37
C SER A 527 -24.14 5.22 18.73
N LEU A 528 -22.95 5.80 18.60
CA LEU A 528 -22.68 7.21 18.88
C LEU A 528 -22.15 7.90 17.63
N PHE A 529 -22.71 9.06 17.29
CA PHE A 529 -22.05 10.05 16.44
C PHE A 529 -21.54 11.21 17.30
N ALA A 530 -20.22 11.35 17.43
CA ALA A 530 -19.58 12.44 18.17
C ALA A 530 -18.71 13.28 17.23
N VAL A 531 -18.88 14.59 17.25
CA VAL A 531 -18.10 15.51 16.39
C VAL A 531 -17.70 16.78 17.13
N ASN A 532 -16.46 17.20 16.93
CA ASN A 532 -15.94 18.51 17.29
C ASN A 532 -15.57 19.26 16.01
N ASN A 533 -16.10 20.46 15.83
CA ASN A 533 -15.88 21.28 14.63
C ASN A 533 -15.69 22.75 15.04
N ASP A 534 -14.60 23.38 14.60
CA ASP A 534 -14.27 24.75 14.98
C ASP A 534 -15.08 25.80 14.20
N VAL A 535 -15.83 25.38 13.18
CA VAL A 535 -16.73 26.23 12.39
C VAL A 535 -18.19 25.76 12.52
N ARG A 536 -19.12 26.45 11.84
CA ARG A 536 -20.52 26.00 11.77
C ARG A 536 -20.58 24.63 11.08
N LEU A 537 -21.17 23.64 11.73
CA LEU A 537 -21.42 22.33 11.15
C LEU A 537 -22.72 22.36 10.33
N ASN A 538 -22.65 22.01 9.05
CA ASN A 538 -23.83 21.90 8.19
C ASN A 538 -24.18 20.42 7.99
N ILE A 539 -25.34 19.99 8.48
CA ILE A 539 -25.87 18.65 8.24
C ILE A 539 -26.68 18.66 6.94
N GLY A 540 -26.34 17.80 5.98
CA GLY A 540 -26.97 17.74 4.66
C GLY A 540 -27.43 16.33 4.27
N GLY A 541 -27.85 16.15 3.02
CA GLY A 541 -28.33 14.85 2.51
C GLY A 541 -29.54 14.32 3.29
N GLN A 542 -29.46 13.05 3.72
CA GLN A 542 -30.48 12.41 4.59
C GLN A 542 -30.31 12.77 6.08
N GLY A 543 -29.27 13.53 6.42
CA GLY A 543 -29.00 14.02 7.76
C GLY A 543 -27.98 13.18 8.53
N ALA A 544 -28.07 13.24 9.86
CA ALA A 544 -27.17 12.54 10.78
C ALA A 544 -27.98 11.63 11.70
N GLU A 545 -27.71 10.32 11.66
CA GLU A 545 -28.48 9.32 12.41
C GLU A 545 -27.59 8.40 13.25
N ALA A 546 -27.91 8.29 14.55
CA ALA A 546 -27.27 7.39 15.51
C ALA A 546 -28.21 7.13 16.71
N ASP A 547 -27.86 6.21 17.62
CA ASP A 547 -28.60 6.09 18.88
C ASP A 547 -28.37 7.32 19.77
N LEU A 548 -27.11 7.76 19.85
CA LEU A 548 -26.64 8.92 20.60
C LEU A 548 -25.92 9.88 19.65
N ILE A 549 -26.16 11.19 19.79
CA ILE A 549 -25.48 12.22 19.01
C ILE A 549 -24.89 13.28 19.95
N ALA A 550 -23.60 13.60 19.77
CA ALA A 550 -22.89 14.62 20.53
C ALA A 550 -22.15 15.57 19.60
N VAL A 551 -22.56 16.84 19.56
CA VAL A 551 -22.02 17.85 18.65
C VAL A 551 -21.40 18.99 19.45
N ARG A 552 -20.13 19.28 19.18
CA ARG A 552 -19.48 20.53 19.59
C ARG A 552 -19.13 21.33 18.35
N ALA A 553 -19.77 22.49 18.18
CA ALA A 553 -19.54 23.34 17.01
C ALA A 553 -19.82 24.82 17.27
N ARG A 554 -19.21 25.71 16.48
CA ARG A 554 -19.50 27.16 16.51
C ARG A 554 -20.80 27.55 15.80
N GLY A 555 -21.64 26.57 15.54
CA GLY A 555 -22.95 26.70 14.94
C GLY A 555 -23.40 25.36 14.38
N LEU A 556 -24.69 25.23 14.13
CA LEU A 556 -25.28 24.02 13.59
C LEU A 556 -26.46 24.40 12.68
N ALA A 557 -26.52 23.79 11.51
CA ALA A 557 -27.61 23.99 10.55
C ALA A 557 -27.97 22.67 9.85
N THR A 558 -29.23 22.51 9.46
CA THR A 558 -29.71 21.42 8.58
C THR A 558 -30.04 22.01 7.21
N GLN A 559 -29.36 21.55 6.16
CA GLN A 559 -29.50 22.07 4.79
C GLN A 559 -30.28 21.10 3.89
N GLY A 560 -31.22 21.61 3.11
CA GLY A 560 -32.15 20.81 2.27
C GLY A 560 -33.50 20.58 2.95
N SER A 561 -34.43 19.83 2.35
CA SER A 561 -35.71 19.46 2.98
C SER A 561 -35.61 18.18 3.83
N GLU A 562 -34.73 17.26 3.42
CA GLU A 562 -34.63 15.91 4.00
C GLU A 562 -33.62 15.80 5.15
N ALA A 563 -32.72 16.78 5.32
CA ALA A 563 -31.70 16.71 6.36
C ALA A 563 -32.31 16.82 7.76
N VAL A 564 -32.18 15.76 8.56
CA VAL A 564 -32.65 15.67 9.95
C VAL A 564 -31.55 15.11 10.83
N ILE A 565 -31.40 15.65 12.04
CA ILE A 565 -30.54 15.06 13.07
C ILE A 565 -31.40 14.11 13.91
N ARG A 566 -31.19 12.81 13.76
CA ARG A 566 -31.98 11.76 14.40
C ARG A 566 -31.18 11.01 15.45
N ALA A 567 -31.47 11.27 16.71
CA ALA A 567 -30.94 10.54 17.86
C ALA A 567 -32.00 9.58 18.40
N ARG A 568 -31.76 8.27 18.31
CA ARG A 568 -32.81 7.27 18.58
C ARG A 568 -33.03 6.96 20.07
N MET A 569 -32.10 7.31 20.96
CA MET A 569 -32.15 6.92 22.38
C MET A 569 -33.45 7.39 23.07
N PRO A 570 -34.31 6.47 23.54
CA PRO A 570 -35.53 6.80 24.27
C PRO A 570 -35.25 7.31 25.68
N TYR A 571 -36.18 8.08 26.22
CA TYR A 571 -36.17 8.57 27.60
C TYR A 571 -37.40 8.10 28.37
N ASN A 572 -37.20 7.70 29.62
CA ASN A 572 -38.28 7.30 30.53
C ASN A 572 -38.04 7.92 31.90
N ASP A 573 -38.67 9.07 32.14
CA ASP A 573 -38.55 9.81 33.42
C ASP A 573 -39.05 8.98 34.60
N LEU A 574 -40.18 8.28 34.42
CA LEU A 574 -40.85 7.53 35.48
C LEU A 574 -40.04 6.31 35.94
N ALA A 575 -39.34 5.64 35.03
CA ALA A 575 -38.58 4.43 35.34
C ALA A 575 -37.09 4.68 35.62
N VAL A 576 -36.48 5.68 34.98
CA VAL A 576 -35.01 5.85 34.97
C VAL A 576 -34.57 7.26 35.38
N GLY A 577 -35.25 8.30 34.90
CA GLY A 577 -34.88 9.70 35.15
C GLY A 577 -33.59 10.14 34.42
N THR A 578 -33.31 11.45 34.40
CA THR A 578 -32.18 12.05 33.66
C THR A 578 -30.79 11.67 34.20
N ALA A 579 -30.69 11.38 35.50
CA ALA A 579 -29.43 11.01 36.16
C ALA A 579 -28.90 9.64 35.70
N ARG A 580 -29.80 8.72 35.34
CA ARG A 580 -29.48 7.34 34.91
C ARG A 580 -29.83 7.08 33.44
N SER A 581 -29.99 8.13 32.65
CA SER A 581 -30.26 8.05 31.21
C SER A 581 -29.17 8.75 30.39
N TYR A 582 -28.87 8.24 29.21
CA TYR A 582 -28.05 8.97 28.23
C TYR A 582 -28.90 9.98 27.47
N ALA A 583 -28.35 11.19 27.29
CA ALA A 583 -28.97 12.18 26.42
C ALA A 583 -28.94 11.66 24.98
N GLY A 584 -30.09 11.67 24.30
CA GLY A 584 -30.15 11.30 22.90
C GLY A 584 -29.33 12.29 22.05
N LEU A 585 -29.53 13.59 22.29
CA LEU A 585 -28.79 14.65 21.62
C LEU A 585 -28.07 15.55 22.64
N THR A 586 -26.77 15.72 22.46
CA THR A 586 -25.91 16.61 23.24
C THR A 586 -25.35 17.72 22.35
N LEU A 587 -25.58 18.96 22.72
CA LEU A 587 -25.03 20.15 22.06
C LEU A 587 -24.05 20.86 23.01
N SER A 588 -22.80 21.00 22.61
CA SER A 588 -21.75 21.70 23.36
C SER A 588 -21.31 22.94 22.57
N ILE A 589 -21.35 24.12 23.18
CA ILE A 589 -21.11 25.38 22.47
C ILE A 589 -19.77 25.99 22.91
N PRO A 590 -18.82 26.24 22.00
CA PRO A 590 -17.55 26.89 22.34
C PRO A 590 -17.75 28.35 22.80
N LEU A 591 -17.07 28.78 23.88
CA LEU A 591 -17.09 30.19 24.31
C LEU A 591 -16.04 31.08 23.67
N GLY A 592 -14.85 30.55 23.43
CA GLY A 592 -13.71 31.30 22.90
C GLY A 592 -13.67 31.33 21.37
N GLY A 593 -13.08 32.38 20.80
CA GLY A 593 -12.64 32.37 19.41
C GLY A 593 -11.35 31.56 19.22
N VAL A 594 -10.97 31.35 17.96
CA VAL A 594 -9.67 30.75 17.62
C VAL A 594 -8.56 31.67 18.14
N ASN A 595 -7.53 31.13 18.80
CA ASN A 595 -6.36 31.88 19.29
C ASN A 595 -6.65 33.01 20.30
N GLY A 596 -7.64 32.85 21.19
CA GLY A 596 -7.88 33.78 22.30
C GLY A 596 -8.57 35.10 21.92
N GLN A 597 -9.05 35.23 20.68
CA GLN A 597 -9.92 36.34 20.27
C GLN A 597 -11.37 36.11 20.74
N PRO A 598 -12.17 37.16 21.02
CA PRO A 598 -13.60 37.02 21.24
C PRO A 598 -14.24 36.33 20.03
N GLY A 599 -14.85 35.17 20.24
CA GLY A 599 -15.50 34.46 19.17
C GLY A 599 -16.74 35.21 18.69
N GLY A 600 -16.92 35.37 17.36
CA GLY A 600 -18.21 35.72 16.77
C GLY A 600 -19.34 34.80 17.26
N LEU A 601 -20.58 35.32 17.27
CA LEU A 601 -21.78 34.64 17.77
C LEU A 601 -21.95 33.26 17.12
N ALA A 602 -22.08 32.22 17.95
CA ALA A 602 -22.41 30.88 17.48
C ALA A 602 -23.88 30.84 17.04
N THR A 603 -24.15 30.38 15.81
CA THR A 603 -25.51 30.33 15.25
C THR A 603 -26.02 28.90 15.18
N PHE A 604 -27.02 28.59 16.00
CA PHE A 604 -27.71 27.30 16.01
C PHE A 604 -29.08 27.49 15.39
N GLY A 605 -29.16 27.26 14.08
CA GLY A 605 -30.22 27.76 13.22
C GLY A 605 -30.06 29.25 12.87
N GLU A 606 -30.81 29.71 11.88
CA GLU A 606 -30.91 31.10 11.43
C GLU A 606 -32.19 31.74 11.96
N SER A 607 -32.08 32.90 12.63
CA SER A 607 -33.24 33.75 12.93
C SER A 607 -33.61 34.55 11.69
N SER A 608 -34.88 34.55 11.28
CA SER A 608 -35.33 35.61 10.37
C SER A 608 -35.15 36.96 11.08
N GLY A 609 -34.86 38.03 10.32
CA GLY A 609 -34.64 39.38 10.87
C GLY A 609 -35.83 40.00 11.63
N SER A 610 -36.93 39.26 11.81
CA SER A 610 -38.13 39.66 12.56
C SER A 610 -38.40 38.80 13.80
N GLY A 611 -37.49 37.89 14.20
CA GLY A 611 -37.67 37.06 15.41
C GLY A 611 -38.78 36.01 15.31
N GLN A 612 -39.34 35.79 14.11
CA GLN A 612 -40.28 34.69 13.84
C GLN A 612 -39.56 33.55 13.11
N SER A 613 -39.85 32.32 13.52
CA SER A 613 -39.39 31.09 12.85
C SER A 613 -40.00 30.99 11.45
N ALA A 614 -39.35 31.57 10.44
CA ALA A 614 -39.57 31.11 9.08
C ALA A 614 -38.98 29.69 9.02
N GLY A 615 -39.76 28.70 8.62
CA GLY A 615 -39.40 27.27 8.64
C GLY A 615 -38.15 26.83 7.86
N ALA A 616 -37.34 27.78 7.36
CA ALA A 616 -36.05 27.58 6.71
C ALA A 616 -34.83 27.79 7.64
N GLY A 617 -35.02 28.32 8.86
CA GLY A 617 -33.91 28.68 9.75
C GLY A 617 -33.62 27.71 10.91
N ALA A 618 -34.60 26.97 11.43
CA ALA A 618 -34.38 26.11 12.60
C ALA A 618 -33.65 24.80 12.26
N ILE A 619 -32.90 24.26 13.23
CA ILE A 619 -32.29 22.93 13.11
C ILE A 619 -33.40 21.89 13.24
N ARG A 620 -33.55 21.00 12.25
CA ARG A 620 -34.51 19.89 12.29
C ARG A 620 -33.94 18.70 13.06
N VAL A 621 -34.58 18.33 14.16
CA VAL A 621 -34.15 17.20 14.99
C VAL A 621 -35.30 16.25 15.35
N GLU A 622 -34.98 14.97 15.48
CA GLU A 622 -35.84 13.92 16.02
C GLU A 622 -35.07 13.22 17.16
N VAL A 623 -35.62 13.21 18.38
CA VAL A 623 -34.96 12.64 19.56
C VAL A 623 -35.89 11.63 20.23
N GLY A 624 -35.46 10.37 20.34
CA GLY A 624 -36.24 9.25 20.87
C GLY A 624 -36.64 8.22 19.82
N ASP A 625 -37.55 7.31 20.21
CA ASP A 625 -38.01 6.25 19.31
C ASP A 625 -39.14 6.74 18.40
N ILE A 626 -38.83 6.91 17.11
CA ILE A 626 -39.76 7.47 16.12
C ILE A 626 -40.93 6.55 15.74
N ASN A 627 -40.85 5.24 16.01
CA ASN A 627 -41.94 4.28 15.73
C ASN A 627 -42.66 3.79 17.00
N ARG A 628 -42.25 4.25 18.19
CA ARG A 628 -42.96 3.99 19.46
C ARG A 628 -43.44 5.31 20.08
N PRO A 629 -44.66 5.76 19.71
CA PRO A 629 -45.31 6.93 20.30
C PRO A 629 -45.25 6.93 21.83
N GLY A 630 -44.84 8.06 22.43
CA GLY A 630 -44.79 8.20 23.90
C GLY A 630 -43.48 7.75 24.56
N LEU A 631 -42.41 7.55 23.79
CA LEU A 631 -41.04 7.39 24.28
C LEU A 631 -40.11 8.36 23.55
N GLY A 632 -40.36 9.66 23.74
CA GLY A 632 -39.44 10.71 23.31
C GLY A 632 -38.06 10.52 23.96
N GLY A 633 -37.02 11.10 23.38
CA GLY A 633 -35.70 11.16 24.02
C GLY A 633 -35.53 12.49 24.77
N PHE A 634 -34.34 12.74 25.32
CA PHE A 634 -34.02 14.04 25.91
C PHE A 634 -32.76 14.65 25.31
N LEU A 635 -32.73 15.98 25.34
CA LEU A 635 -31.68 16.81 24.78
C LEU A 635 -30.96 17.55 25.91
N THR A 636 -29.63 17.60 25.84
CA THR A 636 -28.83 18.42 26.75
C THR A 636 -27.99 19.44 26.00
N VAL A 637 -27.93 20.66 26.55
CA VAL A 637 -27.06 21.74 26.11
C VAL A 637 -26.04 21.99 27.22
N LEU A 638 -24.76 21.82 26.89
CA LEU A 638 -23.63 21.82 27.82
C LEU A 638 -22.77 23.09 27.64
N PRO A 639 -21.98 23.48 28.65
CA PRO A 639 -21.78 24.89 28.96
C PRO A 639 -21.19 25.70 27.83
N PHE A 640 -21.78 26.89 27.72
CA PHE A 640 -21.05 28.13 27.76
C PHE A 640 -20.17 28.16 29.04
N GLU A 641 -18.86 27.85 28.99
CA GLU A 641 -17.89 27.76 30.11
C GLU A 641 -18.28 28.61 31.35
N GLY A 642 -18.95 28.00 32.34
CA GLY A 642 -19.27 28.61 33.64
C GLY A 642 -20.06 29.93 33.62
N SER A 643 -20.54 30.39 32.47
CA SER A 643 -21.22 31.67 32.29
C SER A 643 -22.57 31.43 31.61
N ASN A 644 -23.58 32.19 32.01
CA ASN A 644 -24.85 32.21 31.29
C ASN A 644 -24.56 32.49 29.80
N LEU A 645 -25.35 31.90 28.89
CA LEU A 645 -25.33 32.25 27.46
C LEU A 645 -25.11 33.75 27.30
N LEU A 646 -24.14 34.18 26.49
CA LEU A 646 -23.95 35.61 26.26
C LEU A 646 -25.28 36.17 25.71
N PRO A 647 -25.66 37.41 26.06
CA PRO A 647 -26.85 38.04 25.49
C PRO A 647 -26.84 37.93 23.96
N GLY A 648 -27.81 37.22 23.38
CA GLY A 648 -27.94 37.01 21.93
C GLY A 648 -27.56 35.61 21.41
N GLN A 649 -27.04 34.70 22.24
CA GLN A 649 -26.86 33.29 21.84
C GLN A 649 -28.11 32.48 22.15
N VAL A 650 -28.81 32.09 21.08
CA VAL A 650 -30.05 31.31 21.14
C VAL A 650 -29.89 30.03 20.33
N VAL A 651 -30.41 28.93 20.86
CA VAL A 651 -30.50 27.65 20.13
C VAL A 651 -31.92 27.52 19.59
N TYR A 652 -32.07 27.62 18.26
CA TYR A 652 -33.38 27.46 17.61
C TYR A 652 -33.57 26.00 17.16
N LEU A 653 -34.45 25.29 17.89
CA LEU A 653 -34.81 23.90 17.62
C LEU A 653 -36.19 23.83 16.96
N ALA A 654 -36.31 23.02 15.91
CA ALA A 654 -37.60 22.62 15.34
C ALA A 654 -37.62 21.12 15.09
N GLY A 655 -38.81 20.52 15.22
CA GLY A 655 -39.06 19.11 14.92
C GLY A 655 -40.44 18.99 14.29
N PRO A 656 -40.73 17.89 13.58
CA PRO A 656 -42.07 17.66 13.05
C PRO A 656 -43.07 17.62 14.22
N GLU A 657 -44.08 18.49 14.21
CA GLU A 657 -45.18 18.43 15.17
C GLU A 657 -46.08 17.23 14.82
N ARG A 658 -45.66 16.03 15.21
CA ARG A 658 -46.52 14.85 15.19
C ARG A 658 -47.46 14.97 16.38
N LYS A 659 -48.72 15.36 16.13
CA LYS A 659 -49.77 15.54 17.16
C LYS A 659 -49.68 14.45 18.25
N GLY A 660 -49.26 14.84 19.46
CA GLY A 660 -49.18 13.97 20.64
C GLY A 660 -47.94 13.06 20.77
N THR A 661 -46.81 13.34 20.08
CA THR A 661 -45.61 12.47 20.18
C THR A 661 -44.23 13.14 20.17
N GLN A 662 -44.06 14.35 19.61
CA GLN A 662 -42.78 15.07 19.61
C GLN A 662 -42.98 16.59 19.65
N ALA A 663 -42.90 17.19 20.84
CA ALA A 663 -42.80 18.63 21.04
C ALA A 663 -41.71 18.95 22.07
N PHE A 664 -40.90 19.98 21.83
CA PHE A 664 -39.93 20.46 22.83
C PHE A 664 -40.65 21.16 23.97
N PHE A 665 -40.16 20.96 25.19
CA PHE A 665 -40.62 21.71 26.36
C PHE A 665 -39.44 22.09 27.25
N TYR A 666 -39.57 23.27 27.86
CA TYR A 666 -38.51 23.91 28.64
C TYR A 666 -38.78 23.86 30.14
N ASP A 667 -39.85 23.21 30.57
CA ASP A 667 -40.49 23.50 31.86
C ASP A 667 -40.80 22.23 32.65
N GLY A 668 -40.11 21.12 32.36
CA GLY A 668 -40.17 19.91 33.18
C GLY A 668 -41.50 19.15 33.22
N ALA A 669 -42.49 19.51 32.39
CA ALA A 669 -43.72 18.74 32.22
C ALA A 669 -43.41 17.26 31.97
N ARG A 670 -43.62 16.40 32.98
CA ARG A 670 -43.23 14.97 33.08
C ARG A 670 -43.97 14.05 32.10
N SER A 671 -44.02 14.42 30.83
CA SER A 671 -44.80 13.79 29.78
C SER A 671 -43.86 13.01 28.85
N LEU A 672 -44.06 11.69 28.76
CA LEU A 672 -43.20 10.80 27.97
C LEU A 672 -43.28 11.03 26.44
N ASP A 673 -44.28 11.78 25.99
CA ASP A 673 -44.54 12.19 24.60
C ASP A 673 -43.88 13.52 24.21
N ARG A 674 -43.08 14.12 25.09
CA ARG A 674 -42.38 15.39 24.83
C ARG A 674 -40.86 15.24 25.03
N ILE A 675 -40.07 16.14 24.44
CA ILE A 675 -38.61 16.14 24.53
C ILE A 675 -38.14 17.18 25.57
N PRO A 676 -37.61 16.77 26.74
CA PRO A 676 -37.07 17.70 27.72
C PRO A 676 -35.73 18.27 27.25
N VAL A 677 -35.52 19.57 27.49
CA VAL A 677 -34.27 20.28 27.22
C VAL A 677 -33.57 20.64 28.53
N VAL A 678 -32.36 20.12 28.74
CA VAL A 678 -31.55 20.34 29.96
C VAL A 678 -30.40 21.29 29.66
N TYR A 679 -30.31 22.42 30.36
CA TYR A 679 -29.24 23.40 30.21
C TYR A 679 -28.22 23.30 31.35
N ASN A 680 -26.95 23.10 31.03
CA ASN A 680 -25.85 23.02 32.01
C ASN A 680 -26.15 22.00 33.14
N GLY A 681 -26.75 20.86 32.78
CA GLY A 681 -27.15 19.82 33.73
C GLY A 681 -28.38 20.16 34.59
N THR A 682 -28.97 21.34 34.42
CA THR A 682 -30.16 21.79 35.16
C THR A 682 -31.39 21.77 34.25
N LEU A 683 -32.47 21.14 34.73
CA LEU A 683 -33.78 21.20 34.09
C LEU A 683 -34.37 22.58 34.39
N LEU A 684 -34.75 23.33 33.36
CA LEU A 684 -35.46 24.59 33.57
C LEU A 684 -36.84 24.26 34.16
N LEU A 685 -37.14 24.79 35.35
CA LEU A 685 -38.44 24.65 35.99
C LEU A 685 -39.39 25.71 35.42
N SER A 686 -40.66 25.36 35.24
CA SER A 686 -41.66 26.37 34.91
C SER A 686 -41.72 27.45 36.01
N PRO A 687 -42.14 28.69 35.72
CA PRO A 687 -42.35 29.70 36.76
C PRO A 687 -43.30 29.22 37.87
N GLN A 688 -44.26 28.36 37.53
CA GLN A 688 -45.24 27.76 38.45
C GLN A 688 -44.59 26.66 39.31
N GLU A 689 -43.69 25.87 38.75
CA GLU A 689 -42.93 24.85 39.47
C GLU A 689 -41.83 25.45 40.34
N ALA A 690 -41.15 26.49 39.86
CA ALA A 690 -40.21 27.27 40.66
C ALA A 690 -40.93 27.93 41.84
N ALA A 691 -42.11 28.50 41.61
CA ALA A 691 -42.97 29.02 42.67
C ALA A 691 -43.45 27.91 43.61
N ALA A 692 -43.86 26.75 43.10
CA ALA A 692 -44.29 25.60 43.91
C ALA A 692 -43.15 25.00 44.73
N LEU A 693 -41.95 24.91 44.18
CA LEU A 693 -40.74 24.46 44.88
C LEU A 693 -40.33 25.47 45.95
N THR A 694 -40.38 26.77 45.65
CA THR A 694 -40.13 27.83 46.63
C THR A 694 -41.19 27.81 47.74
N THR A 695 -42.46 27.53 47.40
CA THR A 695 -43.56 27.40 48.36
C THR A 695 -43.42 26.13 49.20
N ALA A 696 -43.00 25.02 48.62
CA ALA A 696 -42.76 23.75 49.33
C ALA A 696 -41.53 23.84 50.22
N GLN A 697 -40.44 24.47 49.77
CA GLN A 697 -39.29 24.79 50.61
C GLN A 697 -39.67 25.74 51.74
N GLY A 698 -40.49 26.76 51.45
CA GLY A 698 -41.09 27.64 52.45
C GLY A 698 -41.94 26.87 53.47
N ALA A 699 -42.76 25.92 53.03
CA ALA A 699 -43.60 25.08 53.87
C ALA A 699 -42.77 24.09 54.73
N VAL A 700 -41.69 23.54 54.19
CA VAL A 700 -40.75 22.69 54.94
C VAL A 700 -40.01 23.50 56.00
N VAL A 701 -39.60 24.74 55.67
CA VAL A 701 -38.99 25.66 56.63
C VAL A 701 -40.00 26.05 57.71
N LEU A 702 -41.24 26.37 57.35
CA LEU A 702 -42.34 26.65 58.29
C LEU A 702 -42.65 25.44 59.19
N ALA A 703 -42.72 24.23 58.63
CA ALA A 703 -42.93 23.00 59.39
C ALA A 703 -41.75 22.74 60.34
N ARG A 704 -40.50 23.01 59.92
CA ARG A 704 -39.33 22.99 60.81
C ARG A 704 -39.43 24.02 61.92
N GLN A 705 -39.87 25.24 61.61
CA GLN A 705 -40.05 26.31 62.60
C GLN A 705 -41.15 25.97 63.61
N GLU A 706 -42.26 25.38 63.16
CA GLU A 706 -43.34 24.90 64.04
C GLU A 706 -42.90 23.73 64.91
N GLN A 707 -42.18 22.76 64.35
CA GLN A 707 -41.62 21.66 65.12
C GLN A 707 -40.60 22.17 66.15
N THR A 708 -39.78 23.17 65.78
CA THR A 708 -38.83 23.82 66.70
C THR A 708 -39.56 24.60 67.81
N ARG A 709 -40.66 25.30 67.50
CA ARG A 709 -41.51 25.98 68.49
C ARG A 709 -42.27 25.00 69.39
N SER A 710 -42.62 23.82 68.88
CA SER A 710 -43.27 22.76 69.65
C SER A 710 -42.33 22.10 70.66
N VAL A 711 -41.04 22.01 70.35
CA VAL A 711 -40.04 21.32 71.18
C VAL A 711 -39.35 22.27 72.16
N VAL A 712 -39.19 23.56 71.83
CA VAL A 712 -38.49 24.55 72.67
C VAL A 712 -39.49 25.36 73.50
N ARG A 713 -39.54 25.12 74.82
CA ARG A 713 -40.54 25.70 75.75
C ARG A 713 -40.34 27.20 76.10
N THR A 714 -39.25 27.82 75.64
CA THR A 714 -38.92 29.23 75.94
C THR A 714 -38.84 30.07 74.67
N GLU A 715 -39.68 31.10 74.60
CA GLU A 715 -39.90 31.97 73.43
C GLU A 715 -38.61 32.67 72.94
N ASN A 716 -37.77 33.11 73.88
CA ASN A 716 -36.48 33.74 73.59
C ASN A 716 -35.43 32.79 72.96
N VAL A 717 -35.55 31.48 73.20
CA VAL A 717 -34.62 30.47 72.66
C VAL A 717 -35.11 29.98 71.30
N ALA A 718 -36.42 29.77 71.14
CA ALA A 718 -37.03 29.41 69.86
C ALA A 718 -36.76 30.48 68.77
N GLY A 719 -36.88 31.77 69.11
CA GLY A 719 -36.59 32.86 68.18
C GLY A 719 -35.12 32.91 67.71
N LYS A 720 -34.17 32.56 68.59
CA LYS A 720 -32.73 32.56 68.26
C LYS A 720 -32.30 31.36 67.40
N ILE A 721 -32.95 30.21 67.57
CA ILE A 721 -32.73 29.00 66.75
C ILE A 721 -33.33 29.18 65.35
N ILE A 722 -34.54 29.76 65.25
CA ILE A 722 -35.23 30.01 63.97
C ILE A 722 -34.47 31.02 63.09
N ASN A 723 -33.84 32.01 63.70
CA ASN A 723 -33.08 33.05 63.00
C ASN A 723 -31.62 32.67 62.71
N GLY A 724 -31.23 31.40 62.94
CA GLY A 724 -29.89 30.89 62.60
C GLY A 724 -28.75 31.45 63.46
N VAL A 725 -29.04 32.02 64.64
CA VAL A 725 -28.04 32.65 65.52
C VAL A 725 -27.36 31.63 66.45
N VAL A 726 -27.91 30.41 66.56
CA VAL A 726 -27.33 29.32 67.34
C VAL A 726 -27.08 28.13 66.42
N ALA A 727 -25.81 27.82 66.16
CA ALA A 727 -25.41 26.57 65.54
C ALA A 727 -25.48 25.44 66.57
N GLU A 728 -26.04 24.31 66.18
CA GLU A 728 -26.12 23.09 66.97
C GLU A 728 -24.70 22.60 67.30
N VAL A 729 -24.26 22.78 68.54
CA VAL A 729 -23.10 22.10 69.09
C VAL A 729 -23.57 20.77 69.65
N GLY A 730 -22.94 19.67 69.21
CA GLY A 730 -23.21 18.31 69.69
C GLY A 730 -23.08 18.15 71.21
N PRO A 731 -23.40 16.96 71.76
CA PRO A 731 -23.70 16.81 73.19
C PRO A 731 -22.48 17.06 74.08
N GLY A 732 -22.40 18.28 74.62
CA GLY A 732 -21.43 18.71 75.61
C GLY A 732 -22.09 18.92 76.98
N ARG A 733 -21.43 18.45 78.04
CA ARG A 733 -21.90 18.54 79.44
C ARG A 733 -22.07 20.01 79.88
N PRO A 734 -23.02 20.33 80.78
CA PRO A 734 -23.26 21.70 81.20
C PRO A 734 -22.17 22.18 82.16
N ALA A 735 -21.61 23.35 81.86
CA ALA A 735 -20.71 24.10 82.73
C ALA A 735 -21.39 25.41 83.13
N THR A 736 -21.79 25.55 84.40
CA THR A 736 -21.42 26.65 85.31
C THR A 736 -22.34 26.66 86.53
N GLU A 737 -21.77 26.21 87.65
CA GLU A 737 -22.14 26.60 89.01
C GLU A 737 -21.40 27.89 89.41
N GLY A 738 -21.98 28.62 90.37
CA GLY A 738 -21.41 29.72 91.15
C GLY A 738 -22.48 30.81 91.37
N GLU A 739 -22.89 31.23 92.56
CA GLU A 739 -22.32 31.14 93.91
C GLU A 739 -23.41 31.59 94.92
N GLY A 740 -23.53 30.96 96.10
CA GLY A 740 -24.25 31.51 97.27
C GLY A 740 -25.29 30.60 97.96
N GLY A 741 -24.90 29.89 99.02
CA GLY A 741 -25.80 29.14 99.94
C GLY A 741 -26.61 30.04 100.91
N PRO A 742 -27.38 29.53 101.91
CA PRO A 742 -27.11 28.30 102.68
C PRO A 742 -28.32 27.40 103.13
N THR A 743 -27.95 26.17 103.53
CA THR A 743 -28.48 25.30 104.62
C THR A 743 -29.73 24.36 104.47
N LYS A 744 -29.41 23.06 104.65
CA LYS A 744 -30.16 21.79 104.96
C LYS A 744 -30.99 21.86 106.27
N PRO A 745 -31.77 20.83 106.74
CA PRO A 745 -31.80 19.37 106.44
C PRO A 745 -33.27 18.80 106.30
N ALA A 746 -33.59 17.51 106.14
CA ALA A 746 -33.06 16.30 106.76
C ALA A 746 -33.53 14.99 106.09
N THR A 747 -32.70 13.94 106.22
CA THR A 747 -33.00 12.48 106.11
C THR A 747 -33.32 11.95 104.69
N CYS A 748 -32.76 10.87 104.15
CA CYS A 748 -31.99 9.74 104.70
C CYS A 748 -30.84 9.34 103.77
N ASP A 749 -29.82 8.77 104.38
CA ASP A 749 -28.70 8.09 103.73
C ASP A 749 -29.16 6.83 102.98
N ALA A 750 -28.46 6.57 101.88
CA ALA A 750 -28.49 5.31 101.17
C ALA A 750 -27.77 4.25 102.01
N GLU A 751 -28.30 3.02 102.02
CA GLU A 751 -27.47 1.85 102.27
C GLU A 751 -27.32 1.02 101.00
N ASP A 752 -26.06 0.70 100.76
CA ASP A 752 -25.53 -0.20 99.76
C ASP A 752 -26.16 -1.59 99.88
N SER A 753 -27.00 -1.95 98.91
CA SER A 753 -26.95 -3.23 98.20
C SER A 753 -28.24 -3.42 97.41
N GLY A 754 -28.08 -3.44 96.08
CA GLY A 754 -28.98 -3.98 95.06
C GLY A 754 -30.50 -3.94 95.27
N LEU A 755 -31.22 -3.26 94.38
CA LEU A 755 -32.66 -3.49 94.24
C LEU A 755 -33.08 -3.62 92.77
N SER A 756 -33.52 -4.83 92.45
CA SER A 756 -34.42 -5.19 91.38
C SER A 756 -35.87 -4.75 91.68
N CYS A 757 -36.71 -4.86 90.64
CA CYS A 757 -37.90 -4.09 90.29
C CYS A 757 -39.24 -4.24 91.08
N ALA A 758 -40.06 -3.20 90.84
CA ALA A 758 -41.50 -3.20 90.46
C ALA A 758 -42.60 -3.31 91.54
N PRO A 759 -43.82 -2.74 91.34
CA PRO A 759 -44.50 -2.34 90.09
C PRO A 759 -44.75 -0.84 89.87
#